data_AF-A0A848ZP25-F1
#
_entry.id   AF-A0A848ZP25-F1
#
_cell.length_a   1.000
_cell.length_b   1.000
_cell.length_c   1.000
_cell.angle_alpha   90.00
_cell.angle_beta   90.00
_cell.angle_gamma   90.00
#
_symmetry.space_group_name_H-M   'P 1'
#
loop_
_entity.id
_entity.type
_entity.pdbx_description
1 polymer ?
#
loop_
_entity_poly.entity_id
_entity_poly.type
_entity_poly.pdbx_seq_one_letter_code
_entity_poly.pdbx_strand_id
1 'polypeptide(L)'
;QRGIFDEATWQHWYGPEEGGSAIQWNSNGEAVPLKFYDDPQKEYFRTGVTTINDASISGNYDKGNFRLAISHLKGEGYSPGTELQKLGVRLNTAYKITDNVTVSTNIDISNPNSDNNPVRYLSGDNQYFDLFNIAPHININDLKGDYWETPNVEQRKVTDGYNNPWFSANERKNKFDKLSGFGNIKLDWEITSNFNAMARVAYSGNYNKEETLKPWSFQGFGGGTTKPTGAYNLDLSNSKETNVDVLFAYDKKIGDFRITPSVGGNILNSEVNTYNSGGDNLVLPGLFTLSNVNRGGLEYSSGTFKKAVYSVYGLATLSYKNMLFLDLTARNDWSSTLPKENSSYFYPSASGSVLVSEMLEMPTWISLLKIRSGWAQVGKDTEPYLIHPTLTQGFWGDDFTYSLPSSMPNTKLKPEIATSYEVGADLGFFKGRLGLEATYYKTQNKNQILNVNVSPLTGYTSTTINAGNVENYGLEFGLNMVPVRTEDFEWNMNFNFTTQESKLVELVDGIDLVRFGGGTDGGAHTKVGGIIGDMYSPYIKKVEEGEYAGWNILDSNGRWEVDRTRENQVKMGNFNNDFAVGMNTSIRYKNFTLSASFDWRQGGDFYSESMKRMARSGKIEDWQNGISSSTYSGILDANSFGDRTALANEIKSNPIYRDNDVWVGGRNQELGGFEFNGNYNGAFFPGVIDNGDGTYTENFGDEGTILFDAYRVVESSGSFWRTGYAFLYDASFVKLRDITMTYELPAQLAKFISADNVAISVYAKNIMLWTKAGIGIDPELAYDQGAQGFEEWNVAPWTAPVGLRLNMSF
;
A
#
# COMPACT_ATOMS: atom_id res chain seq x y z
N GLN A 1 -33.85 23.02 2.82
CA GLN A 1 -34.84 23.93 2.19
C GLN A 1 -34.13 24.62 1.03
N ARG A 2 -34.79 24.71 -0.15
CA ARG A 2 -34.44 25.41 -1.42
C ARG A 2 -33.11 26.16 -1.46
N GLY A 3 -32.34 26.09 -2.56
CA GLY A 3 -31.61 27.22 -3.20
C GLY A 3 -30.95 28.31 -2.33
N ILE A 4 -30.73 28.03 -1.05
CA ILE A 4 -30.12 28.84 -0.04
C ILE A 4 -28.75 28.23 0.00
N PHE A 5 -27.80 28.98 -0.51
CA PHE A 5 -26.41 28.73 -0.25
C PHE A 5 -26.23 28.53 1.26
N ASP A 6 -25.91 27.30 1.63
CA ASP A 6 -25.54 26.97 2.99
C ASP A 6 -24.05 26.65 2.96
N GLU A 7 -23.30 27.67 3.36
CA GLU A 7 -21.85 27.61 3.48
C GLU A 7 -21.38 26.53 4.47
N ALA A 8 -22.27 26.09 5.36
CA ALA A 8 -21.99 25.04 6.31
C ALA A 8 -22.16 23.62 5.73
N THR A 9 -22.63 23.46 4.48
CA THR A 9 -22.71 22.13 3.85
C THR A 9 -21.45 21.77 3.07
N TRP A 10 -21.02 20.54 3.28
CA TRP A 10 -19.97 19.86 2.53
C TRP A 10 -20.53 19.12 1.29
N GLN A 11 -21.85 19.28 1.03
CA GLN A 11 -22.56 18.71 -0.11
C GLN A 11 -22.82 19.83 -1.12
N HIS A 12 -21.92 19.99 -2.09
CA HIS A 12 -21.98 21.06 -3.09
C HIS A 12 -23.07 20.86 -4.15
N TRP A 13 -23.94 19.87 -3.95
CA TRP A 13 -25.21 19.69 -4.66
C TRP A 13 -26.20 20.84 -4.39
N TYR A 14 -26.03 21.55 -3.27
CA TYR A 14 -26.92 22.61 -2.82
C TYR A 14 -26.24 23.97 -2.92
N GLY A 15 -26.47 24.70 -4.02
CA GLY A 15 -25.99 26.07 -4.13
C GLY A 15 -26.46 26.81 -5.39
N PRO A 16 -26.48 28.16 -5.37
CA PRO A 16 -26.55 28.95 -6.59
C PRO A 16 -25.35 28.63 -7.49
N GLU A 17 -25.58 28.66 -8.80
CA GLU A 17 -24.52 28.56 -9.79
C GLU A 17 -23.57 29.77 -9.68
N GLU A 18 -22.40 29.68 -10.33
CA GLU A 18 -21.45 30.78 -10.38
C GLU A 18 -22.14 32.08 -10.82
N GLY A 19 -21.84 33.19 -10.12
CA GLY A 19 -22.50 34.48 -10.32
C GLY A 19 -23.81 34.67 -9.55
N GLY A 20 -24.38 33.62 -8.96
CA GLY A 20 -25.50 33.73 -8.02
C GLY A 20 -25.12 34.48 -6.74
N SER A 21 -26.04 35.26 -6.16
CA SER A 21 -25.76 36.07 -4.97
C SER A 21 -26.02 35.31 -3.67
N ALA A 22 -25.02 35.26 -2.79
CA ALA A 22 -25.10 34.57 -1.50
C ALA A 22 -24.27 35.28 -0.42
N ILE A 23 -24.70 35.17 0.83
CA ILE A 23 -23.91 35.61 1.99
C ILE A 23 -22.83 34.55 2.24
N GLN A 24 -21.56 34.97 2.24
CA GLN A 24 -20.38 34.12 2.46
C GLN A 24 -19.67 34.48 3.78
N TRP A 25 -18.76 33.62 4.24
CA TRP A 25 -18.07 33.68 5.53
C TRP A 25 -17.22 34.95 5.68
N ASN A 26 -16.75 35.47 4.54
CA ASN A 26 -15.93 36.66 4.42
C ASN A 26 -16.72 37.89 3.91
N SER A 27 -18.05 37.80 3.78
CA SER A 27 -18.90 38.86 3.21
C SER A 27 -19.50 39.83 4.24
N ASN A 28 -19.25 39.63 5.53
CA ASN A 28 -19.81 40.43 6.63
C ASN A 28 -21.35 40.56 6.62
N GLY A 29 -22.05 39.53 6.13
CA GLY A 29 -23.51 39.50 6.08
C GLY A 29 -24.12 40.11 4.81
N GLU A 30 -23.31 40.55 3.85
CA GLU A 30 -23.79 41.06 2.56
C GLU A 30 -23.80 39.95 1.50
N ALA A 31 -24.89 39.86 0.74
CA ALA A 31 -24.97 38.90 -0.36
C ALA A 31 -24.10 39.37 -1.53
N VAL A 32 -23.06 38.60 -1.84
CA VAL A 32 -22.10 38.88 -2.92
C VAL A 32 -22.15 37.75 -3.97
N PRO A 33 -21.81 38.03 -5.24
CA PRO A 33 -21.75 36.98 -6.27
C PRO A 33 -20.77 35.86 -5.89
N LEU A 34 -21.20 34.60 -6.03
CA LEU A 34 -20.34 33.44 -5.90
C LEU A 34 -19.34 33.40 -7.05
N LYS A 35 -18.08 33.17 -6.71
CA LYS A 35 -16.99 32.92 -7.66
C LYS A 35 -16.45 31.54 -7.36
N PHE A 36 -16.37 30.67 -8.37
CA PHE A 36 -15.76 29.35 -8.19
C PHE A 36 -14.28 29.41 -8.59
N TYR A 37 -13.45 28.68 -7.86
CA TYR A 37 -12.04 28.53 -8.12
C TYR A 37 -11.81 27.14 -8.72
N ASP A 38 -11.16 27.09 -9.88
CA ASP A 38 -10.98 25.84 -10.64
C ASP A 38 -10.06 24.83 -9.92
N ASP A 39 -9.07 25.30 -9.15
CA ASP A 39 -8.15 24.46 -8.39
C ASP A 39 -7.56 25.21 -7.17
N PRO A 40 -8.38 25.53 -6.16
CA PRO A 40 -7.92 26.25 -4.97
C PRO A 40 -6.91 25.40 -4.18
N GLN A 41 -6.92 24.08 -4.34
CA GLN A 41 -6.05 23.17 -3.58
C GLN A 41 -4.59 23.25 -4.03
N LYS A 42 -4.33 23.58 -5.29
CA LYS A 42 -2.97 23.80 -5.80
C LYS A 42 -2.18 24.86 -5.04
N GLU A 43 -2.85 25.89 -4.54
CA GLU A 43 -2.26 26.99 -3.75
C GLU A 43 -1.77 26.53 -2.36
N TYR A 44 -2.26 25.38 -1.86
CA TYR A 44 -1.82 24.79 -0.60
C TYR A 44 -0.41 24.18 -0.72
N PHE A 45 -0.10 23.59 -1.88
CA PHE A 45 1.16 22.87 -2.09
C PHE A 45 2.30 23.81 -2.48
N ARG A 46 3.52 23.44 -2.08
CA ARG A 46 4.77 24.13 -2.45
C ARG A 46 5.74 23.19 -3.14
N THR A 47 6.77 23.74 -3.78
CA THR A 47 7.87 22.93 -4.28
C THR A 47 8.70 22.39 -3.11
N GLY A 48 8.72 21.07 -2.94
CA GLY A 48 9.61 20.40 -1.98
C GLY A 48 11.06 20.42 -2.45
N VAL A 49 12.00 20.56 -1.53
CA VAL A 49 13.44 20.60 -1.82
C VAL A 49 14.14 19.56 -0.95
N THR A 50 14.90 18.66 -1.57
CA THR A 50 15.72 17.68 -0.85
C THR A 50 17.19 17.82 -1.25
N THR A 51 18.06 17.85 -0.24
CA THR A 51 19.51 17.86 -0.39
C THR A 51 20.10 16.60 0.23
N ILE A 52 21.04 15.97 -0.47
CA ILE A 52 21.73 14.77 -0.02
C ILE A 52 23.23 15.03 -0.18
N ASN A 53 23.98 14.88 0.92
CA ASN A 53 25.42 15.04 0.95
C ASN A 53 26.05 13.74 1.45
N ASP A 54 26.82 13.09 0.60
CA ASP A 54 27.50 11.83 0.91
C ASP A 54 29.02 12.04 0.81
N ALA A 55 29.74 11.67 1.86
CA ALA A 55 31.20 11.65 1.87
C ALA A 55 31.69 10.28 2.32
N SER A 56 32.62 9.68 1.59
CA SER A 56 33.23 8.42 1.99
C SER A 56 34.73 8.40 1.75
N ILE A 57 35.46 7.83 2.69
CA ILE A 57 36.89 7.51 2.57
C ILE A 57 37.05 6.00 2.59
N SER A 58 37.86 5.47 1.69
CA SER A 58 38.18 4.05 1.65
C SER A 58 39.64 3.85 1.28
N GLY A 59 40.23 2.76 1.76
CA GLY A 59 41.60 2.41 1.45
C GLY A 59 41.86 0.91 1.58
N ASN A 60 42.83 0.43 0.81
CA ASN A 60 43.36 -0.92 0.87
C ASN A 60 44.84 -0.87 1.29
N TYR A 61 45.28 -1.78 2.15
CA TYR A 61 46.66 -1.95 2.60
C TYR A 61 46.96 -3.45 2.79
N ASP A 62 48.23 -3.82 2.99
CA ASP A 62 48.68 -5.23 2.96
C ASP A 62 47.88 -6.17 3.87
N LYS A 63 47.49 -5.66 5.05
CA LYS A 63 46.76 -6.43 6.06
C LYS A 63 45.25 -6.20 6.05
N GLY A 64 44.68 -5.37 5.17
CA GLY A 64 43.25 -5.12 5.24
C GLY A 64 42.71 -4.03 4.34
N ASN A 65 41.44 -3.73 4.54
CA ASN A 65 40.75 -2.64 3.87
C ASN A 65 39.75 -1.97 4.82
N PHE A 66 39.40 -0.73 4.52
CA PHE A 66 38.33 -0.03 5.21
C PHE A 66 37.55 0.88 4.26
N ARG A 67 36.30 1.16 4.61
CA ARG A 67 35.47 2.21 4.04
C ARG A 67 34.61 2.82 5.15
N LEU A 68 34.78 4.12 5.38
CA LEU A 68 33.92 4.92 6.27
C LEU A 68 33.12 5.89 5.40
N ALA A 69 31.81 5.92 5.58
CA ALA A 69 30.91 6.82 4.86
C ALA A 69 29.98 7.55 5.84
N ILE A 70 29.72 8.82 5.56
CA ILE A 70 28.72 9.65 6.23
C ILE A 70 27.77 10.18 5.17
N SER A 71 26.47 10.11 5.46
CA SER A 71 25.39 10.57 4.59
C SER A 71 24.48 11.51 5.39
N HIS A 72 24.17 12.67 4.83
CA HIS A 72 23.21 13.60 5.41
C HIS A 72 22.15 13.99 4.38
N LEU A 73 20.89 13.71 4.71
CA LEU A 73 19.73 14.12 3.94
C LEU A 73 18.94 15.16 4.75
N LYS A 74 18.56 16.25 4.08
CA LYS A 74 17.58 17.21 4.57
C LYS A 74 16.58 17.49 3.47
N GLY A 75 15.30 17.26 3.74
CA GLY A 75 14.20 17.44 2.80
C GLY A 75 13.06 18.25 3.40
N GLU A 76 12.54 19.19 2.64
CA GLU A 76 11.25 19.84 2.88
C GLU A 76 10.24 19.30 1.89
N GLY A 77 9.08 18.86 2.38
CA GLY A 77 8.03 18.28 1.55
C GLY A 77 7.19 19.32 0.83
N TYR A 78 6.39 18.85 -0.12
CA TYR A 78 5.46 19.70 -0.88
C TYR A 78 4.26 20.17 -0.04
N SER A 79 3.92 19.43 1.02
CA SER A 79 2.93 19.87 2.00
C SER A 79 3.55 20.86 2.99
N PRO A 80 2.88 21.97 3.31
CA PRO A 80 3.38 22.95 4.28
C PRO A 80 3.76 22.30 5.61
N GLY A 81 4.86 22.77 6.21
CA GLY A 81 5.33 22.27 7.50
C GLY A 81 5.98 20.89 7.49
N THR A 82 5.90 20.13 6.39
CA THR A 82 6.47 18.77 6.33
C THR A 82 7.98 18.78 6.02
N GLU A 83 8.73 17.98 6.76
CA GLU A 83 10.19 17.87 6.60
C GLU A 83 10.73 16.49 7.00
N LEU A 84 11.93 16.16 6.56
CA LEU A 84 12.63 14.93 6.89
C LEU A 84 14.12 15.20 6.96
N GLN A 85 14.75 14.78 8.05
CA GLN A 85 16.20 14.76 8.21
C GLN A 85 16.70 13.34 8.45
N LYS A 86 17.87 13.02 7.92
CA LYS A 86 18.53 11.74 8.17
C LYS A 86 20.03 11.92 8.18
N LEU A 87 20.66 11.49 9.27
CA LEU A 87 22.11 11.28 9.35
C LEU A 87 22.40 9.78 9.30
N GLY A 88 23.35 9.36 8.48
CA GLY A 88 23.80 7.99 8.37
C GLY A 88 25.32 7.89 8.48
N VAL A 89 25.81 6.87 9.17
CA VAL A 89 27.23 6.54 9.28
C VAL A 89 27.41 5.05 8.99
N ARG A 90 28.33 4.72 8.08
CA ARG A 90 28.64 3.33 7.71
C ARG A 90 30.13 3.07 7.78
N LEU A 91 30.52 1.98 8.43
CA LEU A 91 31.88 1.46 8.46
C LEU A 91 31.89 0.02 7.93
N ASN A 92 32.73 -0.22 6.94
CA ASN A 92 33.09 -1.56 6.48
C ASN A 92 34.59 -1.73 6.66
N THR A 93 35.04 -2.78 7.32
CA THR A 93 36.48 -3.04 7.44
C THR A 93 36.76 -4.54 7.53
N ALA A 94 37.87 -4.95 6.93
CA ALA A 94 38.39 -6.31 7.00
C ALA A 94 39.89 -6.23 7.32
N TYR A 95 40.32 -7.04 8.29
CA TYR A 95 41.68 -7.09 8.79
C TYR A 95 42.16 -8.53 8.89
N LYS A 96 43.29 -8.82 8.24
CA LYS A 96 44.02 -10.08 8.30
C LYS A 96 44.86 -10.09 9.58
N ILE A 97 44.39 -10.82 10.60
CA ILE A 97 45.13 -11.04 11.85
C ILE A 97 46.40 -11.86 11.57
N THR A 98 46.22 -12.92 10.77
CA THR A 98 47.30 -13.73 10.18
C THR A 98 46.94 -13.99 8.71
N ASP A 99 47.81 -14.67 7.96
CA ASP A 99 47.52 -15.04 6.56
C ASP A 99 46.28 -15.93 6.42
N ASN A 100 45.91 -16.65 7.48
CA ASN A 100 44.82 -17.62 7.50
C ASN A 100 43.62 -17.18 8.35
N VAL A 101 43.70 -16.04 9.05
CA VAL A 101 42.63 -15.54 9.93
C VAL A 101 42.29 -14.11 9.59
N THR A 102 41.07 -13.89 9.14
CA THR A 102 40.53 -12.56 8.81
C THR A 102 39.38 -12.23 9.75
N VAL A 103 39.40 -11.03 10.32
CA VAL A 103 38.24 -10.46 11.02
C VAL A 103 37.68 -9.33 10.18
N SER A 104 36.36 -9.33 10.01
CA SER A 104 35.64 -8.27 9.32
C SER A 104 34.48 -7.76 10.17
N THR A 105 34.14 -6.48 9.98
CA THR A 105 32.98 -5.87 10.60
C THR A 105 32.30 -4.95 9.61
N ASN A 106 30.97 -4.94 9.70
CA ASN A 106 30.11 -4.02 8.96
C ASN A 106 29.19 -3.38 9.99
N ILE A 107 29.22 -2.06 10.07
CA ILE A 107 28.41 -1.25 10.97
C ILE A 107 27.68 -0.20 10.13
N ASP A 108 26.37 -0.10 10.31
CA ASP A 108 25.51 0.92 9.72
C ASP A 108 24.64 1.49 10.83
N ILE A 109 24.65 2.81 10.99
CA ILE A 109 23.82 3.54 11.95
C ILE A 109 23.13 4.65 11.19
N SER A 110 21.83 4.80 11.39
CA SER A 110 21.08 5.91 10.83
C SER A 110 20.07 6.47 11.81
N ASN A 111 19.89 7.79 11.78
CA ASN A 111 18.91 8.50 12.56
C ASN A 111 18.02 9.34 11.65
N PRO A 112 16.96 8.77 11.06
CA PRO A 112 15.91 9.56 10.44
C PRO A 112 15.01 10.18 11.52
N ASN A 113 14.73 11.47 11.40
CA ASN A 113 13.81 12.21 12.26
C ASN A 113 12.98 13.21 11.46
N SER A 114 11.82 13.58 12.01
CA SER A 114 10.91 14.56 11.44
C SER A 114 10.09 15.24 12.53
N ASP A 115 9.98 16.57 12.48
CA ASP A 115 9.09 17.37 13.33
C ASP A 115 7.65 17.44 12.80
N ASN A 116 7.43 17.02 11.55
CA ASN A 116 6.10 16.84 10.99
C ASN A 116 6.17 15.96 9.73
N ASN A 117 5.88 14.68 9.90
CA ASN A 117 5.78 13.75 8.79
C ASN A 117 4.31 13.61 8.37
N PRO A 118 4.03 13.59 7.05
CA PRO A 118 2.70 13.30 6.53
C PRO A 118 2.07 12.10 7.20
N VAL A 119 0.80 12.25 7.60
CA VAL A 119 -0.02 11.14 8.06
C VAL A 119 -0.09 10.13 6.91
N ARG A 120 0.38 8.90 7.15
CA ARG A 120 0.36 7.82 6.14
C ARG A 120 -1.00 7.14 6.04
N TYR A 121 -1.88 7.40 7.00
CA TYR A 121 -3.18 6.76 7.11
C TYR A 121 -4.27 7.62 6.48
N LEU A 122 -5.18 6.90 5.85
CA LEU A 122 -6.17 7.42 4.94
C LEU A 122 -7.55 7.50 5.62
N SER A 123 -7.59 7.81 6.91
CA SER A 123 -8.82 7.89 7.70
C SER A 123 -9.32 9.33 7.87
N GLY A 124 -10.34 9.55 8.69
CA GLY A 124 -10.83 10.88 9.08
C GLY A 124 -9.82 11.78 9.79
N ASP A 125 -8.64 11.25 10.08
CA ASP A 125 -7.45 11.96 10.54
C ASP A 125 -6.43 12.16 9.39
N ASN A 126 -6.80 12.14 8.11
CA ASN A 126 -5.88 12.44 7.01
C ASN A 126 -5.62 13.96 6.92
N GLN A 127 -4.36 14.37 6.73
CA GLN A 127 -3.99 15.79 6.61
C GLN A 127 -4.60 16.50 5.39
N TYR A 128 -4.98 15.75 4.36
CA TYR A 128 -5.63 16.27 3.16
C TYR A 128 -7.17 16.25 3.27
N PHE A 129 -7.73 15.64 4.30
CA PHE A 129 -9.19 15.58 4.46
C PHE A 129 -9.82 16.98 4.42
N ASP A 130 -9.28 17.91 5.21
CA ASP A 130 -9.77 19.30 5.25
C ASP A 130 -9.61 20.00 3.89
N LEU A 131 -8.48 19.77 3.21
CA LEU A 131 -8.17 20.34 1.89
C LEU A 131 -9.20 19.94 0.82
N PHE A 132 -9.57 18.66 0.78
CA PHE A 132 -10.48 18.13 -0.24
C PHE A 132 -11.95 18.32 0.08
N ASN A 133 -12.32 18.75 1.28
CA ASN A 133 -13.70 19.09 1.65
C ASN A 133 -14.01 20.59 1.54
N ILE A 134 -13.02 21.45 1.23
CA ILE A 134 -13.28 22.87 0.94
C ILE A 134 -14.20 23.02 -0.27
N ALA A 135 -15.21 23.88 -0.13
CA ALA A 135 -16.14 24.20 -1.19
C ALA A 135 -15.48 25.03 -2.32
N PRO A 136 -15.87 24.82 -3.59
CA PRO A 136 -15.25 25.51 -4.73
C PRO A 136 -15.30 27.04 -4.71
N HIS A 137 -16.20 27.64 -3.93
CA HIS A 137 -16.30 29.10 -3.79
C HIS A 137 -15.33 29.71 -2.76
N ILE A 138 -14.65 28.87 -1.97
CA ILE A 138 -13.73 29.32 -0.92
C ILE A 138 -12.32 29.41 -1.51
N ASN A 139 -11.71 30.58 -1.41
CA ASN A 139 -10.29 30.75 -1.69
C ASN A 139 -9.47 30.27 -0.49
N ILE A 140 -8.66 29.22 -0.67
CA ILE A 140 -7.85 28.66 0.41
C ILE A 140 -6.81 29.65 0.96
N ASN A 141 -6.38 30.63 0.17
CA ASN A 141 -5.39 31.61 0.62
C ASN A 141 -5.96 32.60 1.63
N ASP A 142 -7.27 32.85 1.60
CA ASP A 142 -7.94 33.68 2.60
C ASP A 142 -7.88 33.03 4.00
N LEU A 143 -7.69 31.70 4.04
CA LEU A 143 -7.57 30.91 5.26
C LEU A 143 -6.13 30.83 5.81
N LYS A 144 -5.12 31.34 5.08
CA LYS A 144 -3.69 31.13 5.38
C LYS A 144 -3.11 32.04 6.47
N GLY A 145 -3.49 33.32 6.45
CA GLY A 145 -2.78 34.38 7.19
C GLY A 145 -3.06 34.40 8.68
N ASP A 146 -4.32 34.20 9.07
CA ASP A 146 -4.77 34.25 10.47
C ASP A 146 -5.83 33.17 10.66
N TYR A 147 -5.37 31.93 10.77
CA TYR A 147 -6.21 30.74 11.00
C TYR A 147 -6.55 30.55 12.48
N TRP A 148 -6.14 31.46 13.36
CA TRP A 148 -6.48 31.47 14.77
C TRP A 148 -7.51 32.59 15.05
N GLU A 149 -8.58 32.27 15.77
CA GLU A 149 -9.41 33.30 16.39
C GLU A 149 -8.80 33.70 17.73
N THR A 150 -8.47 32.68 18.54
CA THR A 150 -7.68 32.82 19.76
C THR A 150 -6.52 31.81 19.70
N PRO A 151 -5.27 32.26 19.69
CA PRO A 151 -4.11 31.37 19.55
C PRO A 151 -4.13 30.19 20.53
N ASN A 152 -3.89 28.99 20.00
CA ASN A 152 -3.92 27.70 20.70
C ASN A 152 -5.28 27.25 21.25
N VAL A 153 -6.34 28.06 21.15
CA VAL A 153 -7.65 27.77 21.76
C VAL A 153 -8.68 27.48 20.67
N GLU A 154 -8.89 28.43 19.77
CA GLU A 154 -9.95 28.36 18.76
C GLU A 154 -9.42 28.77 17.40
N GLN A 155 -9.53 27.86 16.43
CA GLN A 155 -9.21 28.12 15.03
C GLN A 155 -10.32 28.93 14.33
N ARG A 156 -9.94 29.68 13.30
CA ARG A 156 -10.89 30.23 12.32
C ARG A 156 -11.16 29.20 11.23
N LYS A 157 -12.40 28.81 11.10
CA LYS A 157 -12.92 27.84 10.13
C LYS A 157 -14.10 28.46 9.38
N VAL A 158 -14.35 27.97 8.17
CA VAL A 158 -15.50 28.40 7.36
C VAL A 158 -16.78 27.71 7.82
N THR A 159 -16.66 26.46 8.24
CA THR A 159 -17.79 25.55 8.50
C THR A 159 -17.49 24.67 9.70
N ASP A 160 -18.50 24.43 10.54
CA ASP A 160 -18.39 23.44 11.61
C ASP A 160 -18.28 22.01 11.07
N GLY A 161 -17.36 21.24 11.63
CA GLY A 161 -17.06 19.85 11.25
C GLY A 161 -15.76 19.68 10.46
N TYR A 162 -15.07 20.78 10.11
CA TYR A 162 -13.83 20.77 9.34
C TYR A 162 -12.84 21.76 9.93
N ASN A 163 -11.55 21.45 9.80
CA ASN A 163 -10.52 22.41 10.16
C ASN A 163 -10.22 23.35 9.00
N ASN A 164 -9.62 24.47 9.33
CA ASN A 164 -8.83 25.22 8.37
C ASN A 164 -7.60 24.38 7.93
N PRO A 165 -7.37 24.15 6.63
CA PRO A 165 -6.26 23.33 6.18
C PRO A 165 -4.89 23.86 6.59
N TRP A 166 -4.72 25.18 6.73
CA TRP A 166 -3.47 25.79 7.19
C TRP A 166 -3.25 25.59 8.68
N PHE A 167 -4.32 25.58 9.48
CA PHE A 167 -4.26 25.14 10.88
C PHE A 167 -3.84 23.67 10.96
N SER A 168 -4.49 22.79 10.19
CA SER A 168 -4.15 21.36 10.16
C SER A 168 -2.71 21.10 9.71
N ALA A 169 -2.21 21.85 8.73
CA ALA A 169 -0.83 21.70 8.24
C ALA A 169 0.24 22.11 9.26
N ASN A 170 -0.02 23.18 10.02
CA ASN A 170 0.99 23.84 10.85
C ASN A 170 0.92 23.43 12.33
N GLU A 171 -0.27 23.12 12.85
CA GLU A 171 -0.52 22.93 14.29
C GLU A 171 -0.70 21.47 14.66
N ARG A 172 -1.31 20.67 13.78
CA ARG A 172 -1.35 19.23 13.94
C ARG A 172 -0.05 18.63 13.41
N LYS A 173 0.69 17.95 14.28
CA LYS A 173 2.02 17.41 13.95
C LYS A 173 2.13 15.93 14.29
N ASN A 174 2.77 15.19 13.39
CA ASN A 174 3.23 13.83 13.68
C ASN A 174 4.75 13.83 13.64
N LYS A 175 5.37 13.74 14.82
CA LYS A 175 6.82 13.73 14.94
C LYS A 175 7.32 12.31 15.02
N PHE A 176 8.53 12.09 14.53
CA PHE A 176 9.26 10.88 14.86
C PHE A 176 10.75 11.14 15.01
N ASP A 177 11.38 10.34 15.86
CA ASP A 177 12.82 10.23 15.98
C ASP A 177 13.17 8.75 16.06
N LYS A 178 13.91 8.26 15.06
CA LYS A 178 14.23 6.84 14.94
C LYS A 178 15.74 6.69 14.91
N LEU A 179 16.29 5.79 15.73
CA LEU A 179 17.69 5.39 15.68
C LEU A 179 17.75 3.91 15.32
N SER A 180 18.24 3.62 14.12
CA SER A 180 18.40 2.26 13.62
C SER A 180 19.89 1.96 13.45
N GLY A 181 20.31 0.78 13.91
CA GLY A 181 21.69 0.34 13.76
C GLY A 181 21.78 -1.16 13.49
N PHE A 182 22.71 -1.54 12.62
CA PHE A 182 23.13 -2.92 12.40
C PHE A 182 24.65 -3.00 12.49
N GLY A 183 25.15 -4.04 13.13
CA GLY A 183 26.57 -4.30 13.29
C GLY A 183 26.86 -5.80 13.26
N ASN A 184 27.99 -6.20 12.71
CA ASN A 184 28.49 -7.56 12.89
C ASN A 184 30.00 -7.60 13.15
N ILE A 185 30.46 -8.67 13.78
CA ILE A 185 31.86 -9.08 13.81
C ILE A 185 31.90 -10.51 13.29
N LYS A 186 32.69 -10.72 12.24
CA LYS A 186 32.85 -12.01 11.57
C LYS A 186 34.33 -12.38 11.57
N LEU A 187 34.63 -13.60 12.00
CA LEU A 187 35.94 -14.22 11.95
C LEU A 187 35.89 -15.36 10.92
N ASP A 188 36.75 -15.29 9.92
CA ASP A 188 37.00 -16.35 8.95
C ASP A 188 38.38 -16.95 9.23
N TRP A 189 38.44 -18.27 9.38
CA TRP A 189 39.65 -19.03 9.63
C TRP A 189 39.84 -20.14 8.59
N GLU A 190 40.88 -20.01 7.77
CA GLU A 190 41.39 -21.06 6.89
C GLU A 190 42.27 -22.02 7.72
N ILE A 191 41.67 -23.10 8.22
CA ILE A 191 42.37 -24.08 9.07
C ILE A 191 43.34 -24.90 8.20
N THR A 192 42.88 -25.29 7.01
CA THR A 192 43.71 -25.86 5.93
C THR A 192 43.22 -25.32 4.59
N SER A 193 43.95 -25.54 3.51
CA SER A 193 43.54 -25.11 2.15
C SER A 193 42.19 -25.67 1.67
N ASN A 194 41.65 -26.68 2.35
CA ASN A 194 40.37 -27.30 2.02
C ASN A 194 39.36 -27.23 3.18
N PHE A 195 39.70 -26.66 4.34
CA PHE A 195 38.83 -26.67 5.52
C PHE A 195 38.80 -25.32 6.21
N ASN A 196 37.60 -24.72 6.26
CA ASN A 196 37.38 -23.36 6.68
C ASN A 196 36.38 -23.33 7.82
N ALA A 197 36.59 -22.45 8.79
CA ALA A 197 35.63 -22.16 9.85
C ALA A 197 35.25 -20.67 9.81
N MET A 198 33.98 -20.39 10.06
CA MET A 198 33.45 -19.05 10.19
C MET A 198 32.69 -18.94 11.51
N ALA A 199 32.92 -17.85 12.25
CA ALA A 199 32.13 -17.47 13.40
C ALA A 199 31.66 -16.02 13.24
N ARG A 200 30.38 -15.74 13.48
CA ARG A 200 29.82 -14.40 13.35
C ARG A 200 28.87 -14.08 14.50
N VAL A 201 29.00 -12.89 15.03
CA VAL A 201 28.00 -12.27 15.91
C VAL A 201 27.47 -11.03 15.20
N ALA A 202 26.16 -10.95 15.00
CA ALA A 202 25.47 -9.81 14.44
C ALA A 202 24.45 -9.28 15.44
N TYR A 203 24.27 -7.96 15.43
CA TYR A 203 23.32 -7.24 16.26
C TYR A 203 22.60 -6.20 15.41
N SER A 204 21.29 -6.11 15.54
CA SER A 204 20.50 -4.98 15.07
C SER A 204 19.67 -4.41 16.20
N GLY A 205 19.57 -3.08 16.24
CA GLY A 205 18.73 -2.36 17.18
C GLY A 205 17.95 -1.26 16.48
N ASN A 206 16.71 -1.06 16.88
CA ASN A 206 15.90 0.09 16.50
C ASN A 206 15.28 0.69 17.76
N TYR A 207 15.40 2.01 17.88
CA TYR A 207 14.66 2.85 18.80
C TYR A 207 13.76 3.73 17.96
N ASN A 208 12.46 3.71 18.24
CA ASN A 208 11.47 4.55 17.58
C ASN A 208 10.74 5.35 18.65
N LYS A 209 10.71 6.66 18.49
CA LYS A 209 9.83 7.56 19.22
C LYS A 209 8.91 8.25 18.24
N GLU A 210 7.61 8.17 18.45
CA GLU A 210 6.60 8.84 17.65
C GLU A 210 5.72 9.69 18.57
N GLU A 211 5.42 10.93 18.15
CA GLU A 211 4.54 11.85 18.89
C GLU A 211 3.44 12.35 17.97
N THR A 212 2.18 12.21 18.39
CA THR A 212 1.02 12.78 17.68
C THR A 212 0.45 13.93 18.49
N LEU A 213 0.39 15.10 17.87
CA LEU A 213 0.00 16.37 18.47
C LEU A 213 -1.29 16.84 17.78
N LYS A 214 -2.40 16.90 18.54
CA LYS A 214 -3.67 17.46 18.05
C LYS A 214 -4.04 18.70 18.89
N PRO A 215 -4.04 19.92 18.31
CA PRO A 215 -4.35 21.14 19.04
C PRO A 215 -5.79 21.19 19.55
N TRP A 216 -6.08 22.11 20.47
CA TRP A 216 -7.47 22.46 20.81
C TRP A 216 -8.22 22.94 19.57
N SER A 217 -9.54 22.83 19.60
CA SER A 217 -10.47 23.07 18.48
C SER A 217 -10.29 22.15 17.28
N PHE A 218 -9.45 21.10 17.34
CA PHE A 218 -9.28 20.16 16.22
C PHE A 218 -10.56 19.36 15.96
N GLN A 219 -11.02 19.37 14.72
CA GLN A 219 -12.20 18.66 14.24
C GLN A 219 -11.78 17.57 13.26
N GLY A 220 -11.83 16.31 13.69
CA GLY A 220 -11.59 15.17 12.80
C GLY A 220 -12.91 14.64 12.25
N PHE A 221 -12.85 13.90 11.14
CA PHE A 221 -14.05 13.26 10.60
C PHE A 221 -14.46 12.06 11.46
N GLY A 222 -15.64 12.14 12.09
CA GLY A 222 -16.19 11.13 12.99
C GLY A 222 -16.03 11.46 14.48
N GLY A 223 -16.92 10.93 15.32
CA GLY A 223 -16.98 11.30 16.75
C GLY A 223 -15.72 11.00 17.56
N GLY A 224 -14.91 10.02 17.15
CA GLY A 224 -13.67 9.64 17.85
C GLY A 224 -12.43 10.44 17.46
N THR A 225 -12.46 11.20 16.36
CA THR A 225 -11.30 11.92 15.81
C THR A 225 -11.31 13.40 16.16
N THR A 226 -12.48 13.99 16.42
CA THR A 226 -12.63 15.36 16.93
C THR A 226 -12.07 15.49 18.35
N LYS A 227 -11.18 16.47 18.55
CA LYS A 227 -10.48 16.77 19.82
C LYS A 227 -10.68 18.25 20.20
N PRO A 228 -11.84 18.63 20.75
CA PRO A 228 -12.13 20.04 21.08
C PRO A 228 -11.12 20.66 22.04
N THR A 229 -10.57 19.86 22.95
CA THR A 229 -9.56 20.22 23.95
C THR A 229 -8.21 19.56 23.67
N GLY A 230 -7.97 19.18 22.41
CA GLY A 230 -6.70 18.61 21.95
C GLY A 230 -6.39 17.21 22.49
N ALA A 231 -5.29 16.65 21.97
CA ALA A 231 -4.76 15.34 22.35
C ALA A 231 -3.24 15.30 22.17
N TYR A 232 -2.59 14.45 22.95
CA TYR A 232 -1.17 14.15 22.84
C TYR A 232 -0.93 12.66 23.02
N ASN A 233 -0.29 12.02 22.04
CA ASN A 233 0.12 10.63 22.12
C ASN A 233 1.63 10.50 21.92
N LEU A 234 2.25 9.62 22.70
CA LEU A 234 3.67 9.28 22.69
C LEU A 234 3.79 7.76 22.63
N ASP A 235 4.35 7.28 21.52
CA ASP A 235 4.63 5.88 21.28
C ASP A 235 6.15 5.66 21.22
N LEU A 236 6.64 4.73 22.05
CA LEU A 236 8.03 4.33 22.10
C LEU A 236 8.14 2.84 21.78
N SER A 237 9.01 2.48 20.84
CA SER A 237 9.29 1.08 20.51
C SER A 237 10.78 0.83 20.40
N ASN A 238 11.26 -0.19 21.12
CA ASN A 238 12.65 -0.62 21.11
C ASN A 238 12.72 -2.07 20.68
N SER A 239 13.26 -2.34 19.49
CA SER A 239 13.51 -3.70 19.00
C SER A 239 15.01 -3.98 19.01
N LYS A 240 15.42 -5.16 19.47
CA LYS A 240 16.79 -5.65 19.32
C LYS A 240 16.77 -7.09 18.83
N GLU A 241 17.71 -7.43 17.97
CA GLU A 241 17.93 -8.78 17.48
C GLU A 241 19.42 -9.09 17.51
N THR A 242 19.76 -10.28 18.00
CA THR A 242 21.14 -10.80 18.02
C THR A 242 21.15 -12.13 17.28
N ASN A 243 22.09 -12.27 16.35
CA ASN A 243 22.29 -13.49 15.59
C ASN A 243 23.73 -14.01 15.79
N VAL A 244 23.88 -15.27 16.18
CA VAL A 244 25.18 -15.93 16.36
C VAL A 244 25.25 -17.14 15.46
N ASP A 245 26.23 -17.16 14.55
CA ASP A 245 26.42 -18.24 13.57
C ASP A 245 27.81 -18.84 13.70
N VAL A 246 27.90 -20.16 13.61
CA VAL A 246 29.16 -20.90 13.39
C VAL A 246 28.96 -21.82 12.20
N LEU A 247 29.92 -21.85 11.28
CA LEU A 247 29.89 -22.67 10.07
C LEU A 247 31.26 -23.30 9.83
N PHE A 248 31.27 -24.60 9.56
CA PHE A 248 32.44 -25.32 9.07
C PHE A 248 32.19 -25.73 7.63
N ALA A 249 33.15 -25.48 6.74
CA ALA A 249 33.05 -25.82 5.33
C ALA A 249 34.30 -26.59 4.89
N TYR A 250 34.09 -27.60 4.06
CA TYR A 250 35.16 -28.35 3.40
C TYR A 250 35.04 -28.14 1.89
N ASP A 251 36.15 -27.95 1.19
CA ASP A 251 36.17 -27.79 -0.25
C ASP A 251 37.19 -28.76 -0.85
N LYS A 252 36.70 -29.70 -1.66
CA LYS A 252 37.56 -30.74 -2.23
C LYS A 252 37.23 -31.03 -3.68
N LYS A 253 38.26 -30.96 -4.51
CA LYS A 253 38.25 -31.49 -5.89
C LYS A 253 38.79 -32.93 -5.91
N ILE A 254 38.04 -33.85 -6.53
CA ILE A 254 38.39 -35.27 -6.73
C ILE A 254 38.17 -35.60 -8.21
N GLY A 255 39.26 -35.65 -8.98
CA GLY A 255 39.18 -35.79 -10.44
C GLY A 255 38.37 -34.63 -11.05
N ASP A 256 37.30 -34.99 -11.76
CA ASP A 256 36.37 -34.04 -12.39
C ASP A 256 35.27 -33.52 -11.45
N PHE A 257 35.15 -34.08 -10.25
CA PHE A 257 34.16 -33.67 -9.25
C PHE A 257 34.74 -32.62 -8.31
N ARG A 258 33.92 -31.67 -7.88
CA ARG A 258 34.20 -30.81 -6.71
C ARG A 258 33.01 -30.90 -5.76
N ILE A 259 33.30 -31.14 -4.48
CA ILE A 259 32.31 -31.30 -3.43
C ILE A 259 32.62 -30.27 -2.35
N THR A 260 31.63 -29.46 -1.98
CA THR A 260 31.78 -28.42 -0.95
C THR A 260 30.72 -28.57 0.15
N PRO A 261 30.85 -29.56 1.06
CA PRO A 261 29.93 -29.70 2.18
C PRO A 261 30.22 -28.66 3.27
N SER A 262 29.18 -28.21 3.94
CA SER A 262 29.26 -27.35 5.12
C SER A 262 28.20 -27.71 6.16
N VAL A 263 28.50 -27.45 7.43
CA VAL A 263 27.61 -27.68 8.56
C VAL A 263 27.75 -26.53 9.56
N GLY A 264 26.62 -26.03 10.04
CA GLY A 264 26.60 -24.89 10.93
C GLY A 264 25.48 -24.92 11.95
N GLY A 265 25.63 -24.05 12.95
CA GLY A 265 24.64 -23.77 13.97
C GLY A 265 24.33 -22.28 13.99
N ASN A 266 23.10 -21.95 14.35
CA ASN A 266 22.65 -20.57 14.51
C ASN A 266 21.79 -20.40 15.77
N ILE A 267 21.92 -19.24 16.41
CA ILE A 267 21.05 -18.77 17.50
C ILE A 267 20.57 -17.38 17.16
N LEU A 268 19.25 -17.21 17.08
CA LEU A 268 18.59 -15.93 16.94
C LEU A 268 17.85 -15.59 18.23
N ASN A 269 18.06 -14.39 18.76
CA ASN A 269 17.29 -13.85 19.88
C ASN A 269 16.74 -12.48 19.48
N SER A 270 15.44 -12.30 19.63
CA SER A 270 14.75 -11.03 19.36
C SER A 270 13.95 -10.59 20.58
N GLU A 271 13.98 -9.29 20.86
CA GLU A 271 13.18 -8.67 21.90
C GLU A 271 12.64 -7.33 21.43
N VAL A 272 11.34 -7.12 21.60
CA VAL A 272 10.64 -5.87 21.30
C VAL A 272 9.99 -5.35 22.56
N ASN A 273 10.24 -4.10 22.91
CA ASN A 273 9.55 -3.39 23.97
C ASN A 273 8.71 -2.27 23.36
N THR A 274 7.46 -2.15 23.79
CA THR A 274 6.54 -1.10 23.33
C THR A 274 5.99 -0.36 24.54
N TYR A 275 5.85 0.96 24.42
CA TYR A 275 5.20 1.83 25.39
C TYR A 275 4.30 2.78 24.62
N ASN A 276 3.00 2.76 24.88
CA ASN A 276 2.06 3.72 24.33
C ASN A 276 1.53 4.54 25.49
N SER A 277 1.49 5.85 25.37
CA SER A 277 1.05 6.74 26.44
C SER A 277 0.49 8.02 25.87
N GLY A 278 -0.58 8.55 26.45
CA GLY A 278 -1.17 9.77 25.93
C GLY A 278 -2.65 9.85 26.17
N GLY A 279 -3.34 10.59 25.33
CA GLY A 279 -4.79 10.65 25.30
C GLY A 279 -5.32 12.06 25.06
N ASP A 280 -6.61 12.20 25.34
CA ASP A 280 -7.41 13.38 24.98
C ASP A 280 -7.56 14.34 26.16
N ASN A 281 -8.13 15.52 25.87
CA ASN A 281 -8.50 16.52 26.86
C ASN A 281 -7.29 17.14 27.56
N LEU A 282 -6.46 17.84 26.78
CA LEU A 282 -5.39 18.66 27.34
C LEU A 282 -5.99 19.75 28.22
N VAL A 283 -5.43 19.96 29.42
CA VAL A 283 -5.91 20.95 30.40
C VAL A 283 -5.54 22.37 29.97
N LEU A 284 -4.31 22.56 29.51
CA LEU A 284 -3.82 23.83 28.98
C LEU A 284 -3.69 23.78 27.44
N PRO A 285 -4.23 24.77 26.70
CA PRO A 285 -4.06 24.86 25.26
C PRO A 285 -2.58 25.03 24.87
N GLY A 286 -2.15 24.37 23.79
CA GLY A 286 -0.79 24.49 23.24
C GLY A 286 0.32 23.77 24.02
N LEU A 287 0.04 23.19 25.20
CA LEU A 287 1.02 22.46 26.00
C LEU A 287 0.89 20.94 25.78
N PHE A 288 1.69 20.38 24.88
CA PHE A 288 1.66 18.96 24.56
C PHE A 288 2.62 18.16 25.45
N THR A 289 2.11 17.68 26.58
CA THR A 289 2.85 16.82 27.51
C THR A 289 1.89 15.81 28.12
N LEU A 290 2.40 14.63 28.52
CA LEU A 290 1.59 13.63 29.23
C LEU A 290 0.97 14.22 30.51
N SER A 291 1.71 15.08 31.22
CA SER A 291 1.25 15.71 32.47
C SER A 291 0.13 16.73 32.27
N ASN A 292 -0.09 17.18 31.03
CA ASN A 292 -1.18 18.10 30.68
C ASN A 292 -2.43 17.38 30.16
N VAL A 293 -2.38 16.06 29.96
CA VAL A 293 -3.55 15.24 29.62
C VAL A 293 -4.41 15.10 30.87
N ASN A 294 -5.71 15.35 30.77
CA ASN A 294 -6.64 15.15 31.88
C ASN A 294 -6.63 13.67 32.30
N ARG A 295 -6.65 13.40 33.62
CA ARG A 295 -6.63 12.03 34.16
C ARG A 295 -7.68 11.11 33.56
N GLY A 296 -8.89 11.61 33.28
CA GLY A 296 -9.97 10.80 32.70
C GLY A 296 -9.79 10.46 31.22
N GLY A 297 -8.87 11.14 30.52
CA GLY A 297 -8.53 10.86 29.12
C GLY A 297 -7.16 10.22 28.93
N LEU A 298 -6.39 9.98 30.01
CA LEU A 298 -5.04 9.44 29.95
C LEU A 298 -5.08 7.91 29.77
N GLU A 299 -4.51 7.44 28.68
CA GLU A 299 -4.33 6.03 28.34
C GLU A 299 -2.84 5.68 28.32
N TYR A 300 -2.50 4.49 28.79
CA TYR A 300 -1.13 3.99 28.74
C TYR A 300 -1.10 2.45 28.71
N SER A 301 -0.12 1.92 28.00
CA SER A 301 0.16 0.48 27.95
C SER A 301 1.65 0.24 27.73
N SER A 302 2.14 -0.91 28.15
CA SER A 302 3.47 -1.37 27.77
C SER A 302 3.51 -2.88 27.54
N GLY A 303 4.46 -3.32 26.73
CA GLY A 303 4.63 -4.72 26.37
C GLY A 303 6.10 -5.06 26.14
N THR A 304 6.47 -6.29 26.47
CA THR A 304 7.77 -6.87 26.14
C THR A 304 7.55 -8.21 25.47
N PHE A 305 8.03 -8.37 24.24
CA PHE A 305 7.89 -9.57 23.42
C PHE A 305 9.27 -10.17 23.18
N LYS A 306 9.44 -11.47 23.44
CA LYS A 306 10.73 -12.17 23.31
C LYS A 306 10.60 -13.44 22.49
N LYS A 307 11.58 -13.67 21.63
CA LYS A 307 11.68 -14.84 20.74
C LYS A 307 13.11 -15.36 20.72
N ALA A 308 13.24 -16.69 20.77
CA ALA A 308 14.49 -17.39 20.56
C ALA A 308 14.30 -18.50 19.52
N VAL A 309 15.23 -18.60 18.58
CA VAL A 309 15.29 -19.69 17.60
C VAL A 309 16.69 -20.30 17.63
N TYR A 310 16.74 -21.62 17.78
CA TYR A 310 17.97 -22.40 17.66
C TYR A 310 17.93 -23.18 16.37
N SER A 311 19.04 -23.27 15.66
CA SER A 311 19.09 -23.86 14.33
C SER A 311 20.34 -24.71 14.15
N VAL A 312 20.17 -25.84 13.46
CA VAL A 312 21.27 -26.65 12.93
C VAL A 312 21.01 -26.85 11.44
N TYR A 313 22.03 -26.64 10.62
CA TYR A 313 21.91 -26.71 9.17
C TYR A 313 23.14 -27.29 8.50
N GLY A 314 22.92 -27.90 7.34
CA GLY A 314 23.97 -28.40 6.46
C GLY A 314 23.66 -28.08 5.01
N LEU A 315 24.72 -27.86 4.23
CA LEU A 315 24.65 -27.63 2.80
C LEU A 315 25.72 -28.48 2.11
N ALA A 316 25.43 -28.97 0.91
CA ALA A 316 26.42 -29.65 0.08
C ALA A 316 26.19 -29.29 -1.38
N THR A 317 27.22 -28.71 -2.01
CA THR A 317 27.26 -28.50 -3.46
C THR A 317 28.16 -29.55 -4.08
N LEU A 318 27.64 -30.26 -5.07
CA LEU A 318 28.38 -31.19 -5.91
C LEU A 318 28.41 -30.62 -7.32
N SER A 319 29.61 -30.49 -7.89
CA SER A 319 29.77 -30.11 -9.29
C SER A 319 30.62 -31.11 -10.05
N TYR A 320 30.29 -31.32 -11.32
CA TYR A 320 31.03 -32.15 -12.25
C TYR A 320 31.46 -31.31 -13.45
N LYS A 321 32.78 -31.24 -13.70
CA LYS A 321 33.41 -30.49 -14.81
C LYS A 321 32.89 -29.04 -14.99
N ASN A 322 32.41 -28.41 -13.93
CA ASN A 322 31.75 -27.09 -13.96
C ASN A 322 30.56 -26.99 -14.94
N MET A 323 29.94 -28.11 -15.30
CA MET A 323 28.81 -28.19 -16.24
C MET A 323 27.54 -28.75 -15.60
N LEU A 324 27.66 -29.61 -14.58
CA LEU A 324 26.55 -30.12 -13.79
C LEU A 324 26.73 -29.67 -12.34
N PHE A 325 25.65 -29.18 -11.74
CA PHE A 325 25.62 -28.74 -10.35
C PHE A 325 24.42 -29.36 -9.64
N LEU A 326 24.63 -29.81 -8.42
CA LEU A 326 23.60 -30.29 -7.50
C LEU A 326 23.86 -29.67 -6.12
N ASP A 327 22.92 -28.87 -5.66
CA ASP A 327 22.93 -28.25 -4.34
C ASP A 327 21.88 -28.91 -3.46
N LEU A 328 22.29 -29.37 -2.28
CA LEU A 328 21.43 -29.98 -1.27
C LEU A 328 21.52 -29.17 0.01
N THR A 329 20.38 -28.86 0.63
CA THR A 329 20.33 -28.23 1.94
C THR A 329 19.38 -28.96 2.88
N ALA A 330 19.70 -28.89 4.17
CA ALA A 330 18.90 -29.48 5.24
C ALA A 330 19.03 -28.61 6.48
N ARG A 331 17.89 -28.16 7.04
CA ARG A 331 17.87 -27.33 8.24
C ARG A 331 16.79 -27.80 9.19
N ASN A 332 17.08 -27.79 10.49
CA ASN A 332 16.10 -27.96 11.55
C ASN A 332 16.17 -26.78 12.51
N ASP A 333 15.02 -26.20 12.80
CA ASP A 333 14.87 -25.09 13.74
C ASP A 333 14.04 -25.50 14.95
N TRP A 334 14.33 -24.88 16.09
CA TRP A 334 13.57 -24.95 17.33
C TRP A 334 13.14 -23.54 17.74
N SER A 335 11.85 -23.26 17.69
CA SER A 335 11.32 -21.93 18.05
C SER A 335 10.67 -21.91 19.44
N SER A 336 10.94 -20.86 20.21
CA SER A 336 10.28 -20.60 21.50
C SER A 336 8.82 -20.18 21.38
N THR A 337 8.34 -19.85 20.18
CA THR A 337 6.97 -19.32 19.93
C THR A 337 5.94 -20.40 19.63
N LEU A 338 6.41 -21.63 19.37
CA LEU A 338 5.57 -22.79 19.09
C LEU A 338 5.40 -23.65 20.36
N PRO A 339 4.33 -24.45 20.44
CA PRO A 339 4.14 -25.41 21.53
C PRO A 339 5.32 -26.37 21.65
N LYS A 340 5.65 -26.80 22.88
CA LYS A 340 6.82 -27.65 23.15
C LYS A 340 6.83 -28.94 22.33
N GLU A 341 5.67 -29.53 22.05
CA GLU A 341 5.56 -30.75 21.24
C GLU A 341 5.83 -30.51 19.74
N ASN A 342 5.64 -29.28 19.24
CA ASN A 342 5.75 -28.92 17.82
C ASN A 342 6.80 -27.82 17.56
N SER A 343 7.72 -27.58 18.51
CA SER A 343 8.69 -26.48 18.43
C SER A 343 9.82 -26.75 17.44
N SER A 344 10.07 -28.03 17.12
CA SER A 344 11.07 -28.48 16.16
C SER A 344 10.47 -28.65 14.77
N TYR A 345 11.12 -28.13 13.74
CA TYR A 345 10.70 -28.32 12.36
C TYR A 345 11.87 -28.41 11.39
N PHE A 346 11.86 -29.48 10.60
CA PHE A 346 12.87 -29.80 9.60
C PHE A 346 12.38 -29.45 8.19
N TYR A 347 13.25 -28.85 7.39
CA TYR A 347 12.93 -28.48 6.02
C TYR A 347 14.18 -28.59 5.12
N PRO A 348 14.14 -29.47 4.10
CA PRO A 348 15.23 -29.66 3.14
C PRO A 348 15.01 -28.88 1.84
N SER A 349 16.06 -28.79 1.02
CA SER A 349 15.95 -28.40 -0.38
C SER A 349 16.95 -29.14 -1.27
N ALA A 350 16.63 -29.22 -2.56
CA ALA A 350 17.50 -29.73 -3.59
C ALA A 350 17.33 -28.87 -4.85
N SER A 351 18.45 -28.44 -5.45
CA SER A 351 18.43 -27.77 -6.75
C SER A 351 19.52 -28.32 -7.65
N GLY A 352 19.22 -28.39 -8.94
CA GLY A 352 20.14 -28.89 -9.96
C GLY A 352 20.23 -27.91 -11.12
N SER A 353 21.42 -27.78 -11.69
CA SER A 353 21.58 -27.05 -12.93
C SER A 353 22.57 -27.73 -13.89
N VAL A 354 22.27 -27.58 -15.17
CA VAL A 354 23.02 -28.20 -16.28
C VAL A 354 23.34 -27.13 -17.31
N LEU A 355 24.62 -26.93 -17.58
CA LEU A 355 25.11 -26.06 -18.65
C LEU A 355 25.28 -26.93 -19.90
N VAL A 356 24.21 -27.09 -20.68
CA VAL A 356 24.19 -27.91 -21.90
C VAL A 356 25.22 -27.40 -22.92
N SER A 357 25.46 -26.08 -22.94
CA SER A 357 26.47 -25.45 -23.79
C SER A 357 27.92 -25.90 -23.50
N GLU A 358 28.18 -26.44 -22.31
CA GLU A 358 29.49 -27.04 -21.96
C GLU A 358 29.54 -28.55 -22.26
N MET A 359 28.39 -29.17 -22.55
CA MET A 359 28.28 -30.63 -22.79
C MET A 359 28.26 -30.99 -24.28
N LEU A 360 27.76 -30.09 -25.13
CA LEU A 360 27.61 -30.30 -26.56
C LEU A 360 28.24 -29.14 -27.34
N GLU A 361 28.74 -29.42 -28.54
CA GLU A 361 29.17 -28.37 -29.45
C GLU A 361 27.95 -27.56 -29.92
N MET A 362 27.85 -26.32 -29.46
CA MET A 362 26.79 -25.40 -29.85
C MET A 362 27.17 -24.63 -31.12
N PRO A 363 26.18 -24.24 -31.94
CA PRO A 363 26.41 -23.24 -32.98
C PRO A 363 27.04 -21.96 -32.39
N THR A 364 27.92 -21.31 -33.14
CA THR A 364 28.69 -20.13 -32.67
C THR A 364 27.85 -18.93 -32.22
N TRP A 365 26.58 -18.90 -32.60
CA TRP A 365 25.62 -17.87 -32.21
C TRP A 365 24.97 -18.14 -30.84
N ILE A 366 25.08 -19.34 -30.27
CA ILE A 366 24.64 -19.67 -28.90
C ILE A 366 25.88 -19.63 -27.98
N SER A 367 25.86 -18.77 -26.97
CA SER A 367 26.95 -18.65 -25.98
C SER A 367 26.62 -19.29 -24.64
N LEU A 368 25.35 -19.52 -24.31
CA LEU A 368 24.92 -20.20 -23.09
C LEU A 368 23.60 -20.93 -23.32
N LEU A 369 23.51 -22.16 -22.84
CA LEU A 369 22.26 -22.86 -22.63
C LEU A 369 22.35 -23.53 -21.27
N LYS A 370 21.61 -23.00 -20.30
CA LYS A 370 21.52 -23.54 -18.94
C LYS A 370 20.08 -23.91 -18.64
N ILE A 371 19.89 -25.09 -18.06
CA ILE A 371 18.60 -25.55 -17.54
C ILE A 371 18.77 -25.74 -16.04
N ARG A 372 17.78 -25.30 -15.27
CA ARG A 372 17.78 -25.39 -13.81
C ARG A 372 16.42 -25.85 -13.28
N SER A 373 16.46 -26.60 -12.19
CA SER A 373 15.28 -27.08 -11.49
C SER A 373 15.54 -27.09 -10.00
N GLY A 374 14.52 -26.78 -9.20
CA GLY A 374 14.63 -26.67 -7.76
C GLY A 374 13.37 -27.16 -7.05
N TRP A 375 13.59 -27.74 -5.88
CA TRP A 375 12.56 -28.06 -4.90
C TRP A 375 13.05 -27.61 -3.53
N ALA A 376 12.25 -26.86 -2.79
CA ALA A 376 12.62 -26.43 -1.45
C ALA A 376 11.42 -26.45 -0.50
N GLN A 377 11.72 -26.74 0.76
CA GLN A 377 10.81 -26.46 1.86
C GLN A 377 11.42 -25.38 2.76
N VAL A 378 10.57 -24.48 3.24
CA VAL A 378 10.93 -23.45 4.22
C VAL A 378 9.91 -23.50 5.35
N GLY A 379 10.42 -23.67 6.57
CA GLY A 379 9.58 -23.62 7.78
C GLY A 379 9.48 -22.22 8.34
N LYS A 380 8.32 -21.91 8.95
CA LYS A 380 8.07 -20.66 9.65
C LYS A 380 7.34 -20.91 10.97
N ASP A 381 7.76 -20.18 11.99
CA ASP A 381 7.13 -20.16 13.32
C ASP A 381 6.12 -18.99 13.45
N THR A 382 5.79 -18.56 14.67
CA THR A 382 4.73 -17.56 14.91
C THR A 382 5.21 -16.41 15.79
N GLU A 383 4.32 -15.44 16.07
CA GLU A 383 4.58 -14.36 17.02
C GLU A 383 4.62 -14.86 18.48
N PRO A 384 5.39 -14.21 19.38
CA PRO A 384 5.45 -14.57 20.79
C PRO A 384 4.09 -14.55 21.50
N TYR A 385 3.93 -15.45 22.48
CA TYR A 385 2.82 -15.49 23.45
C TYR A 385 1.42 -15.79 22.90
N LEU A 386 1.31 -16.45 21.74
CA LEU A 386 0.02 -16.87 21.16
C LEU A 386 -0.50 -18.24 21.64
N ILE A 387 0.31 -19.02 22.35
CA ILE A 387 0.02 -20.42 22.70
C ILE A 387 -0.56 -20.61 24.11
N HIS A 388 -0.64 -19.56 24.92
CA HIS A 388 -1.16 -19.62 26.29
C HIS A 388 -2.28 -18.59 26.49
N PRO A 389 -3.31 -18.91 27.29
CA PRO A 389 -4.32 -17.93 27.66
C PRO A 389 -3.68 -16.85 28.54
N THR A 390 -3.99 -15.60 28.22
CA THR A 390 -3.65 -14.42 29.00
C THR A 390 -4.92 -13.76 29.53
N LEU A 391 -4.77 -12.71 30.34
CA LEU A 391 -5.87 -11.82 30.69
C LEU A 391 -5.57 -10.44 30.13
N THR A 392 -6.59 -9.78 29.59
CA THR A 392 -6.49 -8.40 29.10
C THR A 392 -6.99 -7.47 30.20
N GLN A 393 -6.15 -6.52 30.60
CA GLN A 393 -6.53 -5.47 31.53
C GLN A 393 -7.42 -4.45 30.83
N GLY A 394 -8.47 -4.00 31.51
CA GLY A 394 -9.30 -2.87 31.11
C GLY A 394 -9.69 -2.02 32.32
N PHE A 395 -10.56 -1.06 32.09
CA PHE A 395 -11.04 -0.14 33.13
C PHE A 395 -12.57 -0.10 33.13
N TRP A 396 -13.17 -0.04 34.32
CA TRP A 396 -14.58 0.27 34.51
C TRP A 396 -14.68 1.44 35.48
N GLY A 397 -14.79 2.66 34.95
CA GLY A 397 -14.52 3.86 35.75
C GLY A 397 -13.07 3.84 36.25
N ASP A 398 -12.88 4.00 37.55
CA ASP A 398 -11.55 3.98 38.20
C ASP A 398 -11.07 2.56 38.55
N ASP A 399 -11.91 1.54 38.41
CA ASP A 399 -11.58 0.17 38.78
C ASP A 399 -10.84 -0.58 37.66
N PHE A 400 -9.79 -1.31 38.04
CA PHE A 400 -9.13 -2.25 37.14
C PHE A 400 -10.01 -3.48 36.92
N THR A 401 -10.19 -3.84 35.66
CA THR A 401 -10.85 -5.09 35.26
C THR A 401 -9.88 -5.98 34.51
N TYR A 402 -10.11 -7.28 34.58
CA TYR A 402 -9.40 -8.26 33.78
C TYR A 402 -10.42 -9.14 33.07
N SER A 403 -10.24 -9.31 31.78
CA SER A 403 -11.11 -10.11 30.94
C SER A 403 -10.31 -11.16 30.18
N LEU A 404 -10.98 -12.23 29.76
CA LEU A 404 -10.39 -13.15 28.80
C LEU A 404 -10.22 -12.41 27.46
N PRO A 405 -9.12 -12.64 26.74
CA PRO A 405 -8.91 -12.07 25.42
C PRO A 405 -9.99 -12.57 24.46
N SER A 406 -10.28 -11.76 23.45
CA SER A 406 -11.26 -12.06 22.40
C SER A 406 -10.81 -13.19 21.46
N SER A 407 -9.51 -13.46 21.39
CA SER A 407 -8.92 -14.54 20.61
C SER A 407 -8.59 -15.76 21.48
N MET A 408 -9.08 -16.92 21.09
CA MET A 408 -8.72 -18.20 21.71
C MET A 408 -7.27 -18.56 21.38
N PRO A 409 -6.42 -18.89 22.37
CA PRO A 409 -5.08 -19.40 22.13
C PRO A 409 -5.13 -20.84 21.62
N ASN A 410 -4.17 -21.20 20.77
CA ASN A 410 -4.06 -22.56 20.24
C ASN A 410 -2.78 -23.23 20.73
N THR A 411 -2.96 -24.13 21.70
CA THR A 411 -1.88 -24.92 22.31
C THR A 411 -1.33 -26.01 21.39
N LYS A 412 -1.92 -26.22 20.21
CA LYS A 412 -1.56 -27.27 19.24
C LYS A 412 -1.07 -26.72 17.90
N LEU A 413 -0.66 -25.45 17.86
CA LEU A 413 -0.08 -24.85 16.65
C LEU A 413 1.09 -25.69 16.12
N LYS A 414 1.12 -25.83 14.81
CA LYS A 414 2.20 -26.44 14.03
C LYS A 414 2.97 -25.34 13.30
N PRO A 415 4.24 -25.59 12.93
CA PRO A 415 4.96 -24.73 12.00
C PRO A 415 4.23 -24.65 10.65
N GLU A 416 4.32 -23.48 10.01
CA GLU A 416 3.97 -23.31 8.60
C GLU A 416 5.09 -23.88 7.73
N ILE A 417 4.75 -24.58 6.64
CA ILE A 417 5.71 -25.11 5.67
C ILE A 417 5.34 -24.62 4.28
N ALA A 418 6.20 -23.79 3.70
CA ALA A 418 6.16 -23.41 2.30
C ALA A 418 6.95 -24.43 1.47
N THR A 419 6.31 -25.08 0.48
CA THR A 419 6.98 -25.98 -0.46
C THR A 419 7.01 -25.33 -1.85
N SER A 420 8.20 -25.05 -2.38
CA SER A 420 8.39 -24.47 -3.72
C SER A 420 8.95 -25.49 -4.71
N TYR A 421 8.49 -25.37 -5.95
CA TYR A 421 9.00 -26.07 -7.13
C TYR A 421 9.30 -25.02 -8.18
N GLU A 422 10.45 -25.11 -8.82
CA GLU A 422 10.89 -24.14 -9.81
C GLU A 422 11.59 -24.85 -10.96
N VAL A 423 11.29 -24.44 -12.19
CA VAL A 423 12.00 -24.87 -13.39
C VAL A 423 12.31 -23.63 -14.23
N GLY A 424 13.55 -23.51 -14.68
CA GLY A 424 13.96 -22.37 -15.49
C GLY A 424 15.00 -22.73 -16.55
N ALA A 425 15.12 -21.85 -17.52
CA ALA A 425 16.13 -21.92 -18.56
C ALA A 425 16.73 -20.54 -18.82
N ASP A 426 18.06 -20.51 -18.98
CA ASP A 426 18.83 -19.32 -19.29
C ASP A 426 19.52 -19.54 -20.65
N LEU A 427 19.22 -18.69 -21.62
CA LEU A 427 19.75 -18.73 -22.99
C LEU A 427 20.57 -17.48 -23.25
N GLY A 428 21.79 -17.66 -23.75
CA GLY A 428 22.66 -16.56 -24.16
C GLY A 428 23.06 -16.72 -25.62
N PHE A 429 23.05 -15.62 -26.37
CA PHE A 429 23.40 -15.59 -27.78
C PHE A 429 24.43 -14.50 -28.09
N PHE A 430 25.16 -14.69 -29.19
CA PHE A 430 26.08 -13.73 -29.79
C PHE A 430 27.11 -13.16 -28.80
N LYS A 431 27.67 -14.02 -27.94
CA LYS A 431 28.64 -13.65 -26.89
C LYS A 431 28.06 -12.63 -25.90
N GLY A 432 26.83 -12.88 -25.44
CA GLY A 432 26.16 -12.08 -24.41
C GLY A 432 25.58 -10.76 -24.93
N ARG A 433 25.20 -10.68 -26.21
CA ARG A 433 24.43 -9.53 -26.74
C ARG A 433 22.93 -9.72 -26.64
N LEU A 434 22.46 -10.95 -26.47
CA LEU A 434 21.06 -11.27 -26.25
C LEU A 434 20.99 -12.37 -25.20
N GLY A 435 20.27 -12.13 -24.11
CA GLY A 435 19.98 -13.08 -23.05
C GLY A 435 18.47 -13.24 -22.90
N LEU A 436 18.00 -14.48 -22.80
CA LEU A 436 16.62 -14.81 -22.47
C LEU A 436 16.64 -15.67 -21.21
N GLU A 437 15.82 -15.33 -20.24
CA GLU A 437 15.57 -16.15 -19.06
C GLU A 437 14.08 -16.41 -18.94
N ALA A 438 13.72 -17.62 -18.54
CA ALA A 438 12.34 -17.99 -18.26
C ALA A 438 12.30 -18.87 -17.02
N THR A 439 11.38 -18.58 -16.11
CA THR A 439 11.15 -19.33 -14.88
C THR A 439 9.66 -19.61 -14.75
N TYR A 440 9.32 -20.86 -14.46
CA TYR A 440 8.02 -21.24 -13.94
C TYR A 440 8.21 -21.71 -12.50
N TYR A 441 7.39 -21.18 -11.60
CA TYR A 441 7.40 -21.61 -10.20
C TYR A 441 5.99 -21.93 -9.70
N LYS A 442 5.95 -22.83 -8.72
CA LYS A 442 4.77 -23.11 -7.90
C LYS A 442 5.17 -23.21 -6.44
N THR A 443 4.52 -22.45 -5.58
CA THR A 443 4.71 -22.48 -4.13
C THR A 443 3.41 -22.88 -3.45
N GLN A 444 3.49 -23.79 -2.48
CA GLN A 444 2.36 -24.26 -1.69
C GLN A 444 2.65 -24.01 -0.20
N ASN A 445 1.91 -23.10 0.42
CA ASN A 445 2.04 -22.77 1.84
C ASN A 445 1.02 -23.56 2.63
N LYS A 446 1.48 -24.59 3.36
CA LYS A 446 0.64 -25.42 4.21
C LYS A 446 0.74 -25.02 5.67
N ASN A 447 -0.35 -25.20 6.40
CA ASN A 447 -0.48 -24.89 7.82
C ASN A 447 -0.23 -23.41 8.12
N GLN A 448 -0.56 -22.50 7.19
CA GLN A 448 -0.40 -21.07 7.40
C GLN A 448 -1.12 -20.67 8.70
N ILE A 449 -0.42 -19.95 9.58
CA ILE A 449 -0.96 -19.54 10.88
C ILE A 449 -1.76 -18.26 10.67
N LEU A 450 -3.08 -18.36 10.80
CA LEU A 450 -4.01 -17.25 10.58
C LEU A 450 -4.90 -17.07 11.82
N ASN A 451 -5.28 -15.82 12.09
CA ASN A 451 -6.36 -15.53 13.02
C ASN A 451 -7.68 -15.53 12.24
N VAL A 452 -8.64 -16.34 12.68
CA VAL A 452 -9.93 -16.50 12.02
C VAL A 452 -11.06 -16.19 12.99
N ASN A 453 -12.15 -15.61 12.49
CA ASN A 453 -13.32 -15.33 13.31
C ASN A 453 -14.08 -16.62 13.63
N VAL A 454 -14.55 -16.75 14.86
CA VAL A 454 -15.38 -17.87 15.32
C VAL A 454 -16.67 -17.33 15.95
N SER A 455 -17.64 -18.22 16.15
CA SER A 455 -18.89 -17.85 16.81
C SER A 455 -18.63 -17.33 18.24
N PRO A 456 -19.15 -16.14 18.61
CA PRO A 456 -19.08 -15.61 19.98
C PRO A 456 -19.65 -16.57 21.05
N LEU A 457 -20.51 -17.53 20.66
CA LEU A 457 -21.04 -18.55 21.57
C LEU A 457 -19.96 -19.47 22.16
N THR A 458 -18.77 -19.52 21.57
CA THR A 458 -17.61 -20.26 22.11
C THR A 458 -16.97 -19.56 23.32
N GLY A 459 -17.38 -18.32 23.62
CA GLY A 459 -16.71 -17.44 24.59
C GLY A 459 -15.56 -16.62 24.00
N TYR A 460 -15.25 -16.81 22.72
CA TYR A 460 -14.25 -16.07 21.94
C TYR A 460 -14.86 -15.58 20.63
N THR A 461 -14.28 -14.52 20.04
CA THR A 461 -14.68 -13.99 18.73
C THR A 461 -13.73 -14.39 17.62
N SER A 462 -12.51 -14.83 17.96
CA SER A 462 -11.54 -15.35 17.00
C SER A 462 -10.66 -16.44 17.60
N THR A 463 -9.89 -17.13 16.75
CA THR A 463 -8.89 -18.12 17.17
C THR A 463 -7.70 -18.12 16.20
N THR A 464 -6.50 -18.39 16.70
CA THR A 464 -5.31 -18.56 15.87
C THR A 464 -5.12 -20.03 15.54
N ILE A 465 -5.15 -20.39 14.27
CA ILE A 465 -5.09 -21.79 13.83
C ILE A 465 -4.19 -21.96 12.61
N ASN A 466 -3.71 -23.19 12.40
CA ASN A 466 -3.12 -23.59 11.12
C ASN A 466 -4.25 -23.74 10.11
N ALA A 467 -4.51 -22.70 9.34
CA ALA A 467 -5.79 -22.50 8.69
C ALA A 467 -5.76 -22.48 7.18
N GLY A 468 -4.60 -22.56 6.52
CA GLY A 468 -4.52 -22.32 5.08
C GLY A 468 -3.63 -23.30 4.33
N ASN A 469 -4.13 -23.72 3.17
CA ASN A 469 -3.31 -24.12 2.03
C ASN A 469 -3.47 -23.05 0.93
N VAL A 470 -2.41 -22.29 0.68
CA VAL A 470 -2.38 -21.28 -0.39
C VAL A 470 -1.38 -21.73 -1.44
N GLU A 471 -1.83 -21.77 -2.69
CA GLU A 471 -0.99 -22.06 -3.85
C GLU A 471 -0.73 -20.79 -4.64
N ASN A 472 0.54 -20.51 -4.92
CA ASN A 472 0.97 -19.43 -5.80
C ASN A 472 1.68 -20.03 -7.00
N TYR A 473 1.32 -19.62 -8.20
CA TYR A 473 2.04 -19.98 -9.43
C TYR A 473 2.38 -18.72 -10.19
N GLY A 474 3.52 -18.74 -10.87
CA GLY A 474 3.94 -17.61 -11.66
C GLY A 474 4.85 -18.00 -12.81
N LEU A 475 4.86 -17.12 -13.81
CA LEU A 475 5.78 -17.14 -14.93
C LEU A 475 6.57 -15.84 -14.90
N GLU A 476 7.88 -15.98 -14.97
CA GLU A 476 8.82 -14.87 -15.09
C GLU A 476 9.60 -15.03 -16.39
N PHE A 477 9.69 -13.95 -17.15
CA PHE A 477 10.51 -13.88 -18.35
C PHE A 477 11.40 -12.65 -18.29
N GLY A 478 12.67 -12.82 -18.63
CA GLY A 478 13.62 -11.73 -18.74
C GLY A 478 14.29 -11.73 -20.11
N LEU A 479 14.54 -10.53 -20.62
CA LEU A 479 15.22 -10.29 -21.88
C LEU A 479 16.26 -9.19 -21.66
N ASN A 480 17.53 -9.56 -21.78
CA ASN A 480 18.64 -8.63 -21.84
C ASN A 480 19.09 -8.51 -23.30
N MET A 481 19.29 -7.30 -23.79
CA MET A 481 19.84 -7.09 -25.12
C MET A 481 20.84 -5.94 -25.15
N VAL A 482 21.85 -6.08 -26.00
CA VAL A 482 22.83 -5.06 -26.35
C VAL A 482 22.82 -4.91 -27.87
N PRO A 483 21.83 -4.19 -28.45
CA PRO A 483 21.64 -4.16 -29.90
C PRO A 483 22.86 -3.59 -30.64
N VAL A 484 23.51 -2.58 -30.03
CA VAL A 484 24.70 -1.93 -30.59
C VAL A 484 25.76 -1.84 -29.50
N ARG A 485 26.98 -2.30 -29.83
CA ARG A 485 28.18 -2.13 -29.02
C ARG A 485 29.36 -1.81 -29.94
N THR A 486 29.89 -0.60 -29.79
CA THR A 486 31.08 -0.06 -30.44
C THR A 486 31.97 0.59 -29.38
N GLU A 487 33.10 1.18 -29.77
CA GLU A 487 33.97 1.91 -28.82
C GLU A 487 33.29 3.16 -28.26
N ASP A 488 32.61 3.92 -29.12
CA ASP A 488 31.99 5.21 -28.75
C ASP A 488 30.51 5.10 -28.38
N PHE A 489 29.83 4.01 -28.74
CA PHE A 489 28.39 3.86 -28.55
C PHE A 489 28.02 2.48 -28.03
N GLU A 490 27.22 2.44 -26.97
CA GLU A 490 26.62 1.21 -26.45
C GLU A 490 25.17 1.47 -26.06
N TRP A 491 24.28 0.57 -26.45
CA TRP A 491 22.88 0.59 -26.04
C TRP A 491 22.55 -0.72 -25.35
N ASN A 492 22.15 -0.65 -24.08
CA ASN A 492 21.70 -1.76 -23.28
C ASN A 492 20.20 -1.62 -23.03
N MET A 493 19.46 -2.72 -23.14
CA MET A 493 18.06 -2.80 -22.74
C MET A 493 17.82 -4.06 -21.92
N ASN A 494 16.98 -3.95 -20.90
CA ASN A 494 16.54 -5.04 -20.05
C ASN A 494 15.03 -4.98 -19.96
N PHE A 495 14.37 -6.11 -20.15
CA PHE A 495 12.94 -6.28 -20.00
C PHE A 495 12.71 -7.43 -19.01
N ASN A 496 11.76 -7.26 -18.11
CA ASN A 496 11.22 -8.33 -17.28
C ASN A 496 9.70 -8.34 -17.42
N PHE A 497 9.12 -9.52 -17.45
CA PHE A 497 7.70 -9.78 -17.47
C PHE A 497 7.38 -10.76 -16.35
N THR A 498 6.35 -10.48 -15.58
CA THR A 498 5.88 -11.37 -14.52
C THR A 498 4.36 -11.46 -14.56
N THR A 499 3.84 -12.67 -14.45
CA THR A 499 2.43 -12.93 -14.14
C THR A 499 2.38 -13.93 -13.00
N GLN A 500 1.46 -13.71 -12.07
CA GLN A 500 1.29 -14.58 -10.92
C GLN A 500 -0.18 -14.63 -10.51
N GLU A 501 -0.57 -15.77 -9.95
CA GLU A 501 -1.91 -15.94 -9.39
C GLU A 501 -1.81 -16.76 -8.09
N SER A 502 -2.61 -16.33 -7.13
CA SER A 502 -2.67 -16.89 -5.78
C SER A 502 -4.04 -17.52 -5.56
N LYS A 503 -4.09 -18.80 -5.22
CA LYS A 503 -5.33 -19.56 -5.02
C LYS A 503 -5.44 -20.06 -3.60
N LEU A 504 -6.60 -19.84 -2.99
CA LEU A 504 -6.93 -20.46 -1.71
C LEU A 504 -7.43 -21.88 -1.95
N VAL A 505 -6.65 -22.89 -1.57
CA VAL A 505 -6.95 -24.30 -1.86
C VAL A 505 -7.77 -24.95 -0.76
N GLU A 506 -7.46 -24.64 0.49
CA GLU A 506 -8.08 -25.28 1.65
C GLU A 506 -8.03 -24.34 2.85
N LEU A 507 -9.10 -24.40 3.66
CA LEU A 507 -9.16 -23.85 5.00
C LEU A 507 -9.55 -24.95 6.00
N VAL A 508 -9.47 -24.66 7.30
CA VAL A 508 -9.97 -25.59 8.32
C VAL A 508 -11.46 -25.84 8.18
N ASP A 509 -11.91 -27.04 8.55
CA ASP A 509 -13.33 -27.39 8.61
C ASP A 509 -14.15 -26.36 9.41
N GLY A 510 -15.26 -25.92 8.82
CA GLY A 510 -16.16 -24.91 9.38
C GLY A 510 -15.81 -23.46 9.01
N ILE A 511 -14.75 -23.24 8.24
CA ILE A 511 -14.39 -21.93 7.68
C ILE A 511 -14.19 -22.10 6.17
N ASP A 512 -14.97 -21.38 5.38
CA ASP A 512 -14.99 -21.50 3.92
C ASP A 512 -14.45 -20.26 3.20
N LEU A 513 -14.12 -19.18 3.92
CA LEU A 513 -13.57 -17.96 3.35
C LEU A 513 -12.59 -17.21 4.27
N VAL A 514 -11.69 -16.43 3.66
CA VAL A 514 -10.79 -15.48 4.34
C VAL A 514 -11.10 -14.06 3.85
N ARG A 515 -11.11 -13.08 4.76
CA ARG A 515 -11.30 -11.65 4.44
C ARG A 515 -9.96 -10.92 4.43
N PHE A 516 -9.76 -10.08 3.42
CA PHE A 516 -8.55 -9.26 3.24
C PHE A 516 -8.79 -7.77 3.47
N GLY A 517 -10.05 -7.29 3.44
CA GLY A 517 -10.36 -5.89 3.70
C GLY A 517 -11.74 -5.43 3.22
N GLY A 518 -11.93 -4.11 3.18
CA GLY A 518 -13.12 -3.41 2.71
C GLY A 518 -14.24 -3.22 3.75
N GLY A 519 -15.36 -2.63 3.34
CA GLY A 519 -16.48 -2.23 4.19
C GLY A 519 -17.80 -2.95 3.91
N THR A 520 -18.90 -2.39 4.40
CA THR A 520 -20.25 -2.96 4.28
C THR A 520 -20.74 -2.98 2.82
N ASP A 521 -20.30 -2.01 2.02
CA ASP A 521 -20.74 -1.81 0.63
C ASP A 521 -19.77 -2.44 -0.40
N GLY A 522 -18.64 -3.01 0.03
CA GLY A 522 -17.69 -3.69 -0.85
C GLY A 522 -16.49 -4.22 -0.07
N GLY A 523 -16.05 -5.45 -0.37
CA GLY A 523 -14.99 -6.12 0.40
C GLY A 523 -14.19 -7.13 -0.39
N ALA A 524 -12.93 -7.33 -0.03
CA ALA A 524 -12.11 -8.41 -0.56
C ALA A 524 -12.19 -9.62 0.37
N HIS A 525 -12.64 -10.73 -0.17
CA HIS A 525 -12.63 -12.02 0.50
C HIS A 525 -12.46 -13.14 -0.52
N THR A 526 -11.93 -14.27 -0.09
CA THR A 526 -11.69 -15.41 -0.96
C THR A 526 -12.27 -16.65 -0.33
N LYS A 527 -13.19 -17.30 -1.06
CA LYS A 527 -13.73 -18.61 -0.71
C LYS A 527 -12.72 -19.71 -1.08
N VAL A 528 -12.80 -20.86 -0.40
CA VAL A 528 -12.03 -22.05 -0.78
C VAL A 528 -12.26 -22.38 -2.26
N GLY A 529 -11.17 -22.57 -3.01
CA GLY A 529 -11.16 -22.75 -4.47
C GLY A 529 -11.09 -21.45 -5.28
N GLY A 530 -11.24 -20.29 -4.64
CA GLY A 530 -11.18 -18.97 -5.28
C GLY A 530 -9.77 -18.38 -5.38
N ILE A 531 -9.66 -17.31 -6.18
CA ILE A 531 -8.42 -16.54 -6.37
C ILE A 531 -8.34 -15.49 -5.26
N ILE A 532 -7.16 -15.35 -4.65
CA ILE A 532 -6.88 -14.31 -3.66
C ILE A 532 -6.96 -12.95 -4.33
N GLY A 533 -7.63 -12.02 -3.66
CA GLY A 533 -7.81 -10.66 -4.12
C GLY A 533 -9.10 -10.37 -4.87
N ASP A 534 -9.97 -11.38 -5.02
CA ASP A 534 -11.33 -11.17 -5.51
C ASP A 534 -12.10 -10.19 -4.60
N MET A 535 -12.71 -9.20 -5.25
CA MET A 535 -13.49 -8.15 -4.62
C MET A 535 -14.97 -8.38 -4.90
N TYR A 536 -15.81 -8.11 -3.91
CA TYR A 536 -17.25 -8.38 -3.95
C TYR A 536 -18.06 -7.16 -3.53
N SER A 537 -19.24 -7.00 -4.13
CA SER A 537 -20.25 -6.00 -3.80
C SER A 537 -21.53 -6.69 -3.31
N PRO A 538 -22.37 -6.03 -2.49
CA PRO A 538 -23.77 -6.42 -2.31
C PRO A 538 -24.50 -6.63 -3.64
N TYR A 539 -25.43 -7.58 -3.66
CA TYR A 539 -26.28 -7.88 -4.81
C TYR A 539 -27.51 -6.99 -4.80
N ILE A 540 -27.84 -6.34 -5.93
CA ILE A 540 -29.13 -5.69 -6.09
C ILE A 540 -30.16 -6.76 -6.44
N LYS A 541 -31.20 -6.87 -5.64
CA LYS A 541 -32.27 -7.83 -5.91
C LYS A 541 -32.97 -7.47 -7.21
N LYS A 542 -33.19 -8.48 -8.05
CA LYS A 542 -33.96 -8.39 -9.29
C LYS A 542 -35.14 -9.35 -9.26
N VAL A 543 -36.20 -9.02 -9.99
CA VAL A 543 -37.32 -9.94 -10.21
C VAL A 543 -36.82 -11.12 -11.04
N GLU A 544 -37.06 -12.35 -10.57
CA GLU A 544 -36.51 -13.56 -11.20
C GLU A 544 -37.35 -14.05 -12.39
N GLU A 545 -38.68 -13.99 -12.27
CA GLU A 545 -39.62 -14.56 -13.25
C GLU A 545 -40.82 -13.63 -13.48
N GLY A 546 -41.56 -13.87 -14.57
CA GLY A 546 -42.77 -13.10 -14.92
C GLY A 546 -42.50 -11.87 -15.80
N GLU A 547 -43.50 -10.97 -15.86
CA GLU A 547 -43.48 -9.79 -16.74
C GLU A 547 -42.32 -8.83 -16.44
N TYR A 548 -41.95 -8.68 -15.16
CA TYR A 548 -40.90 -7.78 -14.71
C TYR A 548 -39.53 -8.46 -14.54
N ALA A 549 -39.34 -9.68 -15.05
CA ALA A 549 -38.07 -10.39 -14.92
C ALA A 549 -36.86 -9.54 -15.37
N GLY A 550 -35.84 -9.47 -14.52
CA GLY A 550 -34.62 -8.69 -14.72
C GLY A 550 -34.65 -7.26 -14.18
N TRP A 551 -35.82 -6.72 -13.81
CA TRP A 551 -35.92 -5.39 -13.20
C TRP A 551 -35.48 -5.37 -11.74
N ASN A 552 -34.86 -4.26 -11.32
CA ASN A 552 -34.42 -4.05 -9.95
C ASN A 552 -35.64 -3.94 -9.00
N ILE A 553 -35.57 -4.61 -7.86
CA ILE A 553 -36.57 -4.51 -6.79
C ILE A 553 -36.24 -3.30 -5.92
N LEU A 554 -37.25 -2.49 -5.64
CA LEU A 554 -37.14 -1.25 -4.88
C LEU A 554 -37.78 -1.37 -3.50
N ASP A 555 -37.19 -0.68 -2.51
CA ASP A 555 -37.80 -0.48 -1.21
C ASP A 555 -38.94 0.56 -1.27
N SER A 556 -39.66 0.74 -0.17
CA SER A 556 -40.77 1.69 -0.08
C SER A 556 -40.37 3.17 -0.26
N ASN A 557 -39.07 3.48 -0.33
CA ASN A 557 -38.55 4.82 -0.62
C ASN A 557 -38.03 4.92 -2.07
N GLY A 558 -38.27 3.92 -2.92
CA GLY A 558 -37.84 3.89 -4.31
C GLY A 558 -36.35 3.60 -4.51
N ARG A 559 -35.65 3.04 -3.51
CA ARG A 559 -34.22 2.69 -3.59
C ARG A 559 -34.03 1.23 -3.88
N TRP A 560 -32.90 0.82 -4.46
CA TRP A 560 -32.62 -0.60 -4.68
C TRP A 560 -32.63 -1.38 -3.35
N GLU A 561 -33.32 -2.52 -3.34
CA GLU A 561 -33.12 -3.52 -2.32
C GLU A 561 -31.78 -4.23 -2.58
N VAL A 562 -30.90 -4.23 -1.58
CA VAL A 562 -29.60 -4.90 -1.69
C VAL A 562 -29.51 -6.03 -0.69
N ASP A 563 -29.02 -7.17 -1.16
CA ASP A 563 -28.65 -8.30 -0.33
C ASP A 563 -27.17 -8.20 0.04
N ARG A 564 -26.91 -8.10 1.34
CA ARG A 564 -25.56 -8.01 1.92
C ARG A 564 -25.06 -9.34 2.47
N THR A 565 -25.84 -10.41 2.34
CA THR A 565 -25.42 -11.75 2.73
C THR A 565 -24.23 -12.19 1.86
N ARG A 566 -23.20 -12.74 2.50
CA ARG A 566 -21.92 -13.06 1.84
C ARG A 566 -22.05 -14.11 0.74
N GLU A 567 -23.06 -14.98 0.85
CA GLU A 567 -23.34 -16.02 -0.12
C GLU A 567 -23.83 -15.44 -1.44
N ASN A 568 -24.60 -14.35 -1.37
CA ASN A 568 -25.23 -13.69 -2.52
C ASN A 568 -24.43 -12.50 -3.06
N GLN A 569 -23.34 -12.09 -2.40
CA GLN A 569 -22.48 -11.03 -2.91
C GLN A 569 -21.90 -11.39 -4.29
N VAL A 570 -21.87 -10.39 -5.18
CA VAL A 570 -21.40 -10.56 -6.56
C VAL A 570 -19.94 -10.11 -6.67
N LYS A 571 -19.12 -10.92 -7.36
CA LYS A 571 -17.74 -10.55 -7.68
C LYS A 571 -17.75 -9.32 -8.59
N MET A 572 -17.05 -8.26 -8.18
CA MET A 572 -16.93 -7.01 -8.93
C MET A 572 -15.56 -6.83 -9.58
N GLY A 573 -14.49 -7.44 -9.07
CA GLY A 573 -13.13 -7.29 -9.60
C GLY A 573 -12.10 -8.16 -8.89
N ASN A 574 -10.81 -7.96 -9.19
CA ASN A 574 -9.69 -8.53 -8.43
C ASN A 574 -8.59 -7.47 -8.27
N PHE A 575 -8.02 -7.30 -7.07
CA PHE A 575 -7.02 -6.23 -6.86
C PHE A 575 -5.61 -6.52 -7.40
N ASN A 576 -5.33 -7.75 -7.84
CA ASN A 576 -4.05 -8.12 -8.40
C ASN A 576 -4.01 -7.83 -9.89
N ASN A 577 -2.86 -7.36 -10.36
CA ASN A 577 -2.61 -7.16 -11.78
C ASN A 577 -2.46 -8.53 -12.49
N ASP A 578 -2.95 -8.62 -13.72
CA ASP A 578 -2.83 -9.81 -14.57
C ASP A 578 -1.37 -10.09 -14.91
N PHE A 579 -0.62 -9.02 -15.21
CA PHE A 579 0.83 -9.08 -15.42
C PHE A 579 1.52 -7.74 -15.14
N ALA A 580 2.84 -7.79 -15.00
CA ALA A 580 3.72 -6.65 -14.85
C ALA A 580 4.86 -6.72 -15.88
N VAL A 581 5.26 -5.56 -16.40
CA VAL A 581 6.43 -5.41 -17.27
C VAL A 581 7.32 -4.30 -16.74
N GLY A 582 8.58 -4.63 -16.44
CA GLY A 582 9.63 -3.64 -16.19
C GLY A 582 10.56 -3.55 -17.39
N MET A 583 10.90 -2.33 -17.81
CA MET A 583 11.91 -2.09 -18.85
C MET A 583 12.94 -1.08 -18.36
N ASN A 584 14.22 -1.36 -18.55
CA ASN A 584 15.32 -0.44 -18.34
C ASN A 584 16.11 -0.28 -19.64
N THR A 585 16.47 0.94 -20.01
CA THR A 585 17.33 1.24 -21.15
C THR A 585 18.47 2.14 -20.73
N SER A 586 19.66 1.92 -21.27
CA SER A 586 20.82 2.79 -21.09
C SER A 586 21.59 2.94 -22.40
N ILE A 587 21.73 4.19 -22.84
CA ILE A 587 22.46 4.57 -24.05
C ILE A 587 23.69 5.35 -23.63
N ARG A 588 24.87 4.80 -23.89
CA ARG A 588 26.16 5.48 -23.72
C ARG A 588 26.65 5.96 -25.07
N TYR A 589 26.96 7.25 -25.18
CA TYR A 589 27.68 7.83 -26.32
C TYR A 589 28.86 8.66 -25.80
N LYS A 590 30.08 8.14 -25.98
CA LYS A 590 31.30 8.69 -25.38
C LYS A 590 31.11 8.92 -23.87
N ASN A 591 31.20 10.18 -23.46
CA ASN A 591 31.08 10.61 -22.06
C ASN A 591 29.63 10.85 -21.61
N PHE A 592 28.64 10.69 -22.50
CA PHE A 592 27.23 10.85 -22.16
C PHE A 592 26.60 9.49 -21.92
N THR A 593 25.81 9.38 -20.86
CA THR A 593 24.95 8.22 -20.60
C THR A 593 23.53 8.71 -20.33
N LEU A 594 22.57 8.24 -21.12
CA LEU A 594 21.14 8.41 -20.89
C LEU A 594 20.58 7.08 -20.41
N SER A 595 19.99 7.06 -19.21
CA SER A 595 19.30 5.89 -18.67
C SER A 595 17.84 6.24 -18.40
N ALA A 596 16.94 5.27 -18.63
CA ALA A 596 15.53 5.40 -18.33
C ALA A 596 14.92 4.08 -17.89
N SER A 597 13.89 4.13 -17.05
CA SER A 597 13.16 2.97 -16.56
C SER A 597 11.64 3.14 -16.69
N PHE A 598 10.96 2.07 -17.08
CA PHE A 598 9.52 2.01 -17.32
C PHE A 598 8.91 0.87 -16.50
N ASP A 599 7.71 1.10 -15.99
CA ASP A 599 6.90 0.10 -15.30
C ASP A 599 5.48 0.11 -15.88
N TRP A 600 5.00 -1.06 -16.29
CA TRP A 600 3.65 -1.28 -16.75
C TRP A 600 3.00 -2.35 -15.90
N ARG A 601 1.89 -1.99 -15.24
CA ARG A 601 0.99 -2.94 -14.58
C ARG A 601 -0.29 -3.01 -15.38
N GLN A 602 -0.68 -4.21 -15.79
CA GLN A 602 -1.90 -4.43 -16.57
C GLN A 602 -2.88 -5.27 -15.75
N GLY A 603 -4.13 -4.83 -15.74
CA GLY A 603 -5.21 -5.48 -15.01
C GLY A 603 -5.22 -5.08 -13.54
N GLY A 604 -6.11 -5.74 -12.81
CA GLY A 604 -6.44 -5.39 -11.43
C GLY A 604 -7.47 -4.27 -11.33
N ASP A 605 -8.15 -4.23 -10.20
CA ASP A 605 -9.18 -3.27 -9.87
C ASP A 605 -8.97 -2.69 -8.47
N PHE A 606 -9.42 -1.47 -8.23
CA PHE A 606 -9.48 -0.91 -6.88
C PHE A 606 -10.78 -0.15 -6.65
N TYR A 607 -11.27 -0.24 -5.43
CA TYR A 607 -12.41 0.53 -4.95
C TYR A 607 -11.90 1.86 -4.40
N SER A 608 -12.49 2.98 -4.84
CA SER A 608 -12.13 4.32 -4.37
C SER A 608 -13.22 4.92 -3.49
N GLU A 609 -12.98 4.91 -2.19
CA GLU A 609 -13.79 5.63 -1.20
C GLU A 609 -13.65 7.15 -1.40
N SER A 610 -12.50 7.63 -1.89
CA SER A 610 -12.32 9.04 -2.26
C SER A 610 -13.30 9.49 -3.34
N MET A 611 -13.35 8.77 -4.47
CA MET A 611 -14.28 9.10 -5.56
C MET A 611 -15.73 8.99 -5.11
N LYS A 612 -16.06 7.95 -4.33
CA LYS A 612 -17.40 7.79 -3.75
C LYS A 612 -17.82 9.02 -2.94
N ARG A 613 -16.91 9.56 -2.12
CA ARG A 613 -17.19 10.74 -1.29
C ARG A 613 -17.21 12.03 -2.11
N MET A 614 -16.34 12.16 -3.10
CA MET A 614 -16.37 13.30 -4.02
C MET A 614 -17.63 13.31 -4.89
N ALA A 615 -18.16 12.14 -5.28
CA ALA A 615 -19.46 12.01 -5.93
C ALA A 615 -20.58 12.52 -5.02
N ARG A 616 -20.63 12.02 -3.78
CA ARG A 616 -21.57 12.49 -2.74
C ARG A 616 -21.48 14.00 -2.51
N SER A 617 -20.29 14.58 -2.58
CA SER A 617 -20.10 16.03 -2.42
C SER A 617 -20.35 16.82 -3.70
N GLY A 618 -20.60 16.18 -4.85
CA GLY A 618 -20.82 16.87 -6.12
C GLY A 618 -19.55 17.57 -6.60
N LYS A 619 -18.41 16.88 -6.53
CA LYS A 619 -17.10 17.40 -6.98
C LYS A 619 -16.54 16.68 -8.21
N ILE A 620 -17.12 15.55 -8.58
CA ILE A 620 -16.76 14.84 -9.80
C ILE A 620 -17.93 14.92 -10.75
N GLU A 621 -17.63 15.19 -12.02
CA GLU A 621 -18.60 15.10 -13.09
C GLU A 621 -18.72 13.62 -13.48
N ASP A 622 -17.61 13.00 -13.85
CA ASP A 622 -17.61 11.64 -14.36
C ASP A 622 -17.34 10.57 -13.30
N TRP A 623 -18.17 9.52 -13.35
CA TRP A 623 -18.00 8.25 -12.66
C TRP A 623 -18.67 7.14 -13.49
N GLN A 624 -18.34 5.88 -13.26
CA GLN A 624 -18.80 4.70 -14.02
C GLN A 624 -19.05 4.87 -15.54
N ASN A 625 -18.00 4.68 -16.35
CA ASN A 625 -17.96 4.16 -17.74
C ASN A 625 -19.24 4.24 -18.61
N GLY A 626 -19.93 5.38 -18.65
CA GLY A 626 -20.95 5.69 -19.66
C GLY A 626 -22.35 5.11 -19.46
N ILE A 627 -22.65 4.49 -18.30
CA ILE A 627 -24.04 4.15 -17.95
C ILE A 627 -24.66 5.35 -17.21
N SER A 628 -24.01 5.92 -16.21
CA SER A 628 -24.39 7.22 -15.64
C SER A 628 -23.15 8.08 -15.56
N SER A 629 -22.82 8.79 -16.65
CA SER A 629 -21.56 9.51 -16.77
C SER A 629 -21.51 10.80 -15.96
N SER A 630 -22.58 11.19 -15.28
CA SER A 630 -22.59 12.43 -14.51
C SER A 630 -23.05 12.15 -13.08
N THR A 631 -22.46 12.80 -12.09
CA THR A 631 -23.14 12.91 -10.79
C THR A 631 -24.38 13.81 -10.92
N TYR A 632 -24.42 14.75 -11.86
CA TYR A 632 -25.44 15.80 -11.90
C TYR A 632 -26.66 15.47 -12.75
N SER A 633 -26.52 14.58 -13.72
CA SER A 633 -27.58 14.17 -14.65
C SER A 633 -27.67 12.65 -14.76
N GLY A 634 -28.88 12.14 -14.94
CA GLY A 634 -29.17 10.76 -15.27
C GLY A 634 -29.20 10.52 -16.78
N ILE A 635 -29.59 9.31 -17.17
CA ILE A 635 -29.54 8.86 -18.59
C ILE A 635 -30.66 9.48 -19.44
N LEU A 636 -31.75 9.90 -18.80
CA LEU A 636 -32.88 10.58 -19.45
C LEU A 636 -33.35 11.79 -18.65
N ASP A 637 -33.73 12.82 -19.40
CA ASP A 637 -34.32 14.06 -18.91
C ASP A 637 -35.86 13.94 -18.84
N ALA A 638 -36.44 14.48 -17.76
CA ALA A 638 -37.87 14.70 -17.57
C ALA A 638 -38.62 15.31 -18.78
N ASN A 639 -37.97 16.14 -19.59
CA ASN A 639 -38.53 16.83 -20.75
C ASN A 639 -38.35 16.05 -22.07
N SER A 640 -37.71 14.88 -22.04
CA SER A 640 -37.42 14.10 -23.25
C SER A 640 -38.68 13.58 -23.95
N PHE A 641 -39.81 13.53 -23.23
CA PHE A 641 -41.08 13.00 -23.74
C PHE A 641 -42.24 13.97 -23.46
N GLY A 642 -43.22 14.01 -24.36
CA GLY A 642 -44.38 14.91 -24.26
C GLY A 642 -45.33 14.59 -23.10
N ASP A 643 -45.29 13.37 -22.57
CA ASP A 643 -46.00 12.96 -21.34
C ASP A 643 -45.22 11.86 -20.58
N ARG A 644 -45.58 11.67 -19.30
CA ARG A 644 -44.95 10.69 -18.39
C ARG A 644 -45.19 9.23 -18.79
N THR A 645 -46.26 8.93 -19.52
CA THR A 645 -46.58 7.57 -19.97
C THR A 645 -45.66 7.15 -21.12
N ALA A 646 -45.33 8.06 -22.02
CA ALA A 646 -44.35 7.84 -23.09
C ALA A 646 -42.96 7.57 -22.51
N LEU A 647 -42.55 8.32 -21.48
CA LEU A 647 -41.31 8.07 -20.74
C LEU A 647 -41.28 6.65 -20.13
N ALA A 648 -42.36 6.25 -19.44
CA ALA A 648 -42.45 4.93 -18.85
C ALA A 648 -42.39 3.79 -19.89
N ASN A 649 -43.00 3.98 -21.06
CA ASN A 649 -42.92 3.02 -22.15
C ASN A 649 -41.51 2.93 -22.77
N GLU A 650 -40.81 4.06 -22.90
CA GLU A 650 -39.40 4.05 -23.32
C GLU A 650 -38.56 3.26 -22.33
N ILE A 651 -38.66 3.58 -21.04
CA ILE A 651 -37.89 2.91 -19.99
C ILE A 651 -38.17 1.39 -20.01
N LYS A 652 -39.44 0.99 -20.12
CA LYS A 652 -39.81 -0.43 -20.16
C LYS A 652 -39.33 -1.18 -21.40
N SER A 653 -39.27 -0.51 -22.56
CA SER A 653 -38.91 -1.13 -23.83
C SER A 653 -37.41 -1.12 -24.13
N ASN A 654 -36.67 -0.20 -23.51
CA ASN A 654 -35.26 -0.02 -23.74
C ASN A 654 -34.42 -0.81 -22.72
N PRO A 655 -33.66 -1.84 -23.15
CA PRO A 655 -32.91 -2.70 -22.25
C PRO A 655 -31.88 -1.97 -21.38
N ILE A 656 -31.45 -0.76 -21.77
CA ILE A 656 -30.44 -0.01 -21.01
C ILE A 656 -30.89 0.24 -19.55
N TYR A 657 -32.19 0.46 -19.29
CA TYR A 657 -32.72 0.74 -17.94
C TYR A 657 -32.97 -0.51 -17.10
N ARG A 658 -33.13 -1.67 -17.75
CA ARG A 658 -33.34 -2.97 -17.08
C ARG A 658 -32.01 -3.66 -16.80
N ASP A 659 -31.13 -3.67 -17.79
CA ASP A 659 -29.90 -4.45 -17.80
C ASP A 659 -28.75 -3.71 -17.10
N ASN A 660 -28.85 -2.38 -16.97
CA ASN A 660 -27.89 -1.58 -16.24
C ASN A 660 -28.51 -0.91 -15.03
N ASP A 661 -27.66 -0.60 -14.06
CA ASP A 661 -28.03 0.10 -12.85
C ASP A 661 -27.96 1.61 -13.10
N VAL A 662 -29.13 2.25 -13.23
CA VAL A 662 -29.26 3.62 -13.75
C VAL A 662 -30.22 4.45 -12.91
N TRP A 663 -30.15 5.77 -13.05
CA TRP A 663 -31.23 6.67 -12.61
C TRP A 663 -31.70 7.56 -13.75
N VAL A 664 -32.90 8.11 -13.58
CA VAL A 664 -33.55 9.03 -14.50
C VAL A 664 -33.85 10.32 -13.74
N GLY A 665 -33.63 11.47 -14.38
CA GLY A 665 -33.72 12.78 -13.73
C GLY A 665 -32.37 13.47 -13.56
N GLY A 666 -32.30 14.54 -12.78
CA GLY A 666 -31.08 15.33 -12.60
C GLY A 666 -31.22 16.45 -11.57
N ARG A 667 -30.13 17.20 -11.34
CA ARG A 667 -30.04 18.18 -10.25
C ARG A 667 -30.87 19.45 -10.46
N ASN A 668 -31.17 19.81 -11.70
CA ASN A 668 -31.96 20.97 -12.07
C ASN A 668 -32.72 20.69 -13.39
N GLN A 669 -33.59 21.60 -13.82
CA GLN A 669 -34.39 21.42 -15.04
C GLN A 669 -33.52 21.24 -16.29
N GLU A 670 -32.41 21.97 -16.40
CA GLU A 670 -31.49 21.92 -17.55
C GLU A 670 -30.71 20.59 -17.63
N LEU A 671 -30.51 19.95 -16.48
CA LEU A 671 -29.85 18.65 -16.33
C LEU A 671 -30.86 17.50 -16.18
N GLY A 672 -32.12 17.79 -16.47
CA GLY A 672 -33.19 16.83 -16.63
C GLY A 672 -33.97 16.43 -15.38
N GLY A 673 -33.89 17.23 -14.32
CA GLY A 673 -34.61 17.01 -13.07
C GLY A 673 -36.13 17.17 -13.17
N PHE A 674 -36.84 16.24 -12.55
CA PHE A 674 -38.30 16.29 -12.41
C PHE A 674 -38.72 17.34 -11.39
N GLU A 675 -39.94 17.87 -11.53
CA GLU A 675 -40.54 18.66 -10.46
C GLU A 675 -40.75 17.79 -9.22
N PHE A 676 -40.07 18.13 -8.13
CA PHE A 676 -40.13 17.47 -6.84
C PHE A 676 -40.04 18.49 -5.71
N ASN A 677 -41.03 18.49 -4.81
CA ASN A 677 -41.15 19.45 -3.70
C ASN A 677 -41.02 20.94 -4.12
N GLY A 678 -41.52 21.27 -5.32
CA GLY A 678 -41.49 22.62 -5.88
C GLY A 678 -40.14 23.08 -6.45
N ASN A 679 -39.22 22.15 -6.73
CA ASN A 679 -37.98 22.40 -7.48
C ASN A 679 -37.84 21.37 -8.62
N TYR A 680 -37.00 21.64 -9.61
CA TYR A 680 -36.73 20.72 -10.72
C TYR A 680 -35.49 19.85 -10.46
N ASN A 681 -35.40 19.21 -9.30
CA ASN A 681 -34.25 18.40 -8.89
C ASN A 681 -34.62 16.93 -8.59
N GLY A 682 -35.80 16.51 -9.06
CA GLY A 682 -36.30 15.16 -8.87
C GLY A 682 -35.53 14.16 -9.74
N ALA A 683 -35.27 13.00 -9.17
CA ALA A 683 -34.76 11.81 -9.83
C ALA A 683 -35.43 10.55 -9.26
N PHE A 684 -35.34 9.44 -9.98
CA PHE A 684 -35.80 8.13 -9.51
C PHE A 684 -34.96 6.99 -10.09
N PHE A 685 -35.03 5.83 -9.43
CA PHE A 685 -34.46 4.59 -9.95
C PHE A 685 -35.54 3.76 -10.66
N PRO A 686 -35.36 3.39 -11.94
CA PRO A 686 -36.26 2.46 -12.62
C PRO A 686 -36.30 1.10 -11.91
N GLY A 687 -37.50 0.53 -11.76
CA GLY A 687 -37.68 -0.77 -11.13
C GLY A 687 -39.12 -0.99 -10.67
N VAL A 688 -39.30 -1.97 -9.78
CA VAL A 688 -40.59 -2.32 -9.21
C VAL A 688 -40.53 -2.51 -7.70
N ILE A 689 -41.61 -2.22 -6.99
CA ILE A 689 -41.77 -2.48 -5.56
C ILE A 689 -42.58 -3.76 -5.39
N ASP A 690 -42.07 -4.71 -4.61
CA ASP A 690 -42.79 -5.95 -4.27
C ASP A 690 -43.86 -5.68 -3.21
N ASN A 691 -45.12 -5.99 -3.54
CA ASN A 691 -46.26 -5.78 -2.64
C ASN A 691 -46.43 -6.92 -1.61
N GLY A 692 -45.66 -8.01 -1.71
CA GLY A 692 -45.69 -9.15 -0.80
C GLY A 692 -46.83 -10.15 -1.05
N ASP A 693 -47.63 -9.93 -2.09
CA ASP A 693 -48.74 -10.80 -2.52
C ASP A 693 -48.50 -11.41 -3.92
N GLY A 694 -47.28 -11.28 -4.45
CA GLY A 694 -46.91 -11.72 -5.80
C GLY A 694 -47.22 -10.68 -6.89
N THR A 695 -47.68 -9.48 -6.52
CA THR A 695 -47.84 -8.35 -7.44
C THR A 695 -46.74 -7.31 -7.23
N TYR A 696 -46.55 -6.46 -8.24
CA TYR A 696 -45.52 -5.42 -8.26
C TYR A 696 -46.14 -4.05 -8.55
N THR A 697 -45.61 -3.02 -7.91
CA THR A 697 -45.91 -1.62 -8.22
C THR A 697 -44.81 -1.04 -9.10
N GLU A 698 -45.17 -0.51 -10.27
CA GLU A 698 -44.23 0.06 -11.24
C GLU A 698 -43.61 1.39 -10.75
N ASN A 699 -42.32 1.61 -11.05
CA ASN A 699 -41.60 2.85 -10.79
C ASN A 699 -40.81 3.29 -12.03
N PHE A 700 -41.50 3.48 -13.15
CA PHE A 700 -40.89 3.70 -14.48
C PHE A 700 -41.04 5.13 -15.01
N GLY A 701 -41.48 6.09 -14.19
CA GLY A 701 -41.63 7.49 -14.56
C GLY A 701 -43.06 7.96 -14.78
N ASP A 702 -44.04 7.06 -14.70
CA ASP A 702 -45.48 7.31 -14.74
C ASP A 702 -46.03 7.96 -13.45
N GLU A 703 -47.33 8.26 -13.41
CA GLU A 703 -47.99 8.83 -12.23
C GLU A 703 -47.93 7.83 -11.07
N GLY A 704 -47.35 8.24 -9.93
CA GLY A 704 -47.10 7.35 -8.79
C GLY A 704 -45.63 6.95 -8.60
N THR A 705 -44.75 7.22 -9.58
CA THR A 705 -43.30 7.03 -9.41
C THR A 705 -42.77 7.83 -8.22
N ILE A 706 -41.97 7.17 -7.38
CA ILE A 706 -41.34 7.74 -6.19
C ILE A 706 -40.13 8.55 -6.61
N LEU A 707 -40.29 9.88 -6.59
CA LEU A 707 -39.21 10.83 -6.81
C LEU A 707 -38.44 11.09 -5.51
N PHE A 708 -37.14 11.33 -5.65
CA PHE A 708 -36.27 11.85 -4.61
C PHE A 708 -35.37 12.97 -5.19
N ASP A 709 -34.71 13.71 -4.32
CA ASP A 709 -33.76 14.74 -4.73
C ASP A 709 -32.48 14.09 -5.30
N ALA A 710 -32.03 14.51 -6.48
CA ALA A 710 -30.96 13.87 -7.25
C ALA A 710 -29.66 13.64 -6.47
N TYR A 711 -29.32 14.46 -5.47
CA TYR A 711 -28.14 14.20 -4.62
C TYR A 711 -28.20 12.84 -3.90
N ARG A 712 -29.41 12.34 -3.61
CA ARG A 712 -29.63 11.04 -2.95
C ARG A 712 -29.23 9.87 -3.80
N VAL A 713 -28.88 10.06 -5.07
CA VAL A 713 -28.35 8.98 -5.90
C VAL A 713 -27.07 8.39 -5.29
N VAL A 714 -26.16 9.28 -4.88
CA VAL A 714 -24.81 8.96 -4.37
C VAL A 714 -24.61 9.34 -2.90
N GLU A 715 -25.64 9.82 -2.21
CA GLU A 715 -25.59 10.06 -0.77
C GLU A 715 -25.66 8.76 0.04
N SER A 716 -25.31 8.79 1.33
CA SER A 716 -25.26 7.59 2.19
C SER A 716 -26.58 6.84 2.29
N SER A 717 -27.72 7.51 2.07
CA SER A 717 -29.03 6.89 2.00
C SER A 717 -29.41 6.36 0.61
N GLY A 718 -28.58 6.63 -0.42
CA GLY A 718 -28.78 6.33 -1.83
C GLY A 718 -28.45 4.92 -2.29
N SER A 719 -28.89 4.55 -3.49
CA SER A 719 -28.68 3.19 -4.03
C SER A 719 -27.24 2.94 -4.46
N PHE A 720 -26.61 3.87 -5.19
CA PHE A 720 -25.23 3.68 -5.66
C PHE A 720 -24.20 3.73 -4.53
N TRP A 721 -24.47 4.45 -3.44
CA TRP A 721 -23.62 4.42 -2.25
C TRP A 721 -23.52 3.01 -1.65
N ARG A 722 -24.58 2.21 -1.81
CA ARG A 722 -24.69 0.85 -1.25
C ARG A 722 -24.10 -0.22 -2.16
N THR A 723 -23.53 0.18 -3.30
CA THR A 723 -22.95 -0.71 -4.31
C THR A 723 -21.46 -0.43 -4.47
N GLY A 724 -20.62 -1.43 -4.23
CA GLY A 724 -19.16 -1.29 -4.31
C GLY A 724 -18.66 -1.11 -5.74
N TYR A 725 -19.31 -1.77 -6.71
CA TYR A 725 -18.90 -1.75 -8.11
C TYR A 725 -19.07 -0.36 -8.77
N ALA A 726 -19.88 0.52 -8.17
CA ALA A 726 -20.09 1.88 -8.65
C ALA A 726 -18.85 2.78 -8.52
N PHE A 727 -17.92 2.41 -7.64
CA PHE A 727 -16.68 3.14 -7.40
C PHE A 727 -15.46 2.26 -7.57
N LEU A 728 -15.59 1.24 -8.41
CA LEU A 728 -14.51 0.35 -8.81
C LEU A 728 -13.84 0.88 -10.09
N TYR A 729 -12.51 0.95 -10.07
CA TYR A 729 -11.70 1.51 -11.14
C TYR A 729 -10.57 0.55 -11.53
N ASP A 730 -10.19 0.60 -12.81
CA ASP A 730 -9.11 -0.22 -13.37
C ASP A 730 -7.74 0.24 -12.84
N ALA A 731 -6.96 -0.69 -12.28
CA ALA A 731 -5.66 -0.41 -11.67
C ALA A 731 -4.50 -0.36 -12.68
N SER A 732 -4.76 -0.52 -13.99
CA SER A 732 -3.73 -0.54 -15.02
C SER A 732 -3.07 0.83 -15.16
N PHE A 733 -1.74 0.82 -15.25
CA PHE A 733 -0.96 2.02 -15.53
C PHE A 733 0.33 1.73 -16.29
N VAL A 734 0.84 2.77 -16.95
CA VAL A 734 2.20 2.82 -17.48
C VAL A 734 2.91 4.03 -16.89
N LYS A 735 4.12 3.81 -16.35
CA LYS A 735 4.94 4.84 -15.70
C LYS A 735 6.34 4.92 -16.27
N LEU A 736 6.81 6.15 -16.49
CA LEU A 736 8.24 6.46 -16.61
C LEU A 736 8.79 6.75 -15.21
N ARG A 737 9.46 5.75 -14.64
CA ARG A 737 9.90 5.72 -13.24
C ARG A 737 11.09 6.64 -12.99
N ASP A 738 12.09 6.60 -13.86
CA ASP A 738 13.19 7.54 -13.85
C ASP A 738 13.78 7.77 -15.24
N ILE A 739 14.32 8.97 -15.45
CA ILE A 739 15.23 9.30 -16.54
C ILE A 739 16.44 10.02 -15.95
N THR A 740 17.64 9.64 -16.37
CA THR A 740 18.88 10.26 -15.93
C THR A 740 19.79 10.48 -17.11
N MET A 741 20.27 11.70 -17.29
CA MET A 741 21.35 12.03 -18.21
C MET A 741 22.60 12.36 -17.39
N THR A 742 23.67 11.61 -17.61
CA THR A 742 24.97 11.80 -16.97
C THR A 742 26.00 12.20 -18.01
N TYR A 743 26.83 13.18 -17.66
CA TYR A 743 28.03 13.54 -18.39
C TYR A 743 29.26 13.34 -17.51
N GLU A 744 30.17 12.48 -17.95
CA GLU A 744 31.47 12.27 -17.32
C GLU A 744 32.49 13.25 -17.89
N LEU A 745 33.14 14.04 -17.02
CA LEU A 745 34.13 15.00 -17.48
C LEU A 745 35.36 14.24 -18.05
N PRO A 746 35.97 14.73 -19.14
CA PRO A 746 37.24 14.22 -19.60
C PRO A 746 38.28 14.20 -18.47
N ALA A 747 39.07 13.13 -18.39
CA ALA A 747 40.06 12.94 -17.32
C ALA A 747 41.04 14.12 -17.15
N GLN A 748 41.34 14.87 -18.22
CA GLN A 748 42.17 16.08 -18.15
C GLN A 748 41.55 17.19 -17.31
N LEU A 749 40.22 17.36 -17.39
CA LEU A 749 39.49 18.36 -16.61
C LEU A 749 39.30 17.90 -15.16
N ALA A 750 39.02 16.62 -14.92
CA ALA A 750 38.95 16.07 -13.57
C ALA A 750 40.29 16.26 -12.81
N LYS A 751 41.41 16.00 -13.49
CA LYS A 751 42.75 16.18 -12.92
C LYS A 751 43.11 17.64 -12.59
N PHE A 752 42.47 18.63 -13.22
CA PHE A 752 42.70 20.04 -12.89
C PHE A 752 42.31 20.38 -11.44
N ILE A 753 41.34 19.65 -10.87
CA ILE A 753 40.90 19.78 -9.48
C ILE A 753 41.40 18.63 -8.58
N SER A 754 42.41 17.89 -9.05
CA SER A 754 42.95 16.69 -8.36
C SER A 754 41.92 15.59 -8.13
N ALA A 755 40.88 15.50 -8.96
CA ALA A 755 39.91 14.41 -8.93
C ALA A 755 40.26 13.33 -9.97
N ASP A 756 40.01 12.07 -9.63
CA ASP A 756 40.12 10.93 -10.54
C ASP A 756 38.94 10.86 -11.51
N ASN A 757 37.73 11.17 -11.02
CA ASN A 757 36.51 11.21 -11.82
C ASN A 757 35.58 12.33 -11.34
N VAL A 758 34.91 12.98 -12.28
CA VAL A 758 33.85 13.96 -12.02
C VAL A 758 32.70 13.67 -12.97
N ALA A 759 31.51 13.42 -12.44
CA ALA A 759 30.31 13.20 -13.22
C ALA A 759 29.19 14.12 -12.76
N ILE A 760 28.52 14.75 -13.72
CA ILE A 760 27.35 15.60 -13.50
C ILE A 760 26.15 14.86 -14.08
N SER A 761 25.10 14.70 -13.29
CA SER A 761 23.85 14.08 -13.74
C SER A 761 22.66 15.01 -13.53
N VAL A 762 21.77 15.05 -14.51
CA VAL A 762 20.41 15.59 -14.37
C VAL A 762 19.47 14.40 -14.36
N TYR A 763 18.58 14.34 -13.38
CA TYR A 763 17.61 13.26 -13.29
C TYR A 763 16.21 13.79 -13.01
N ALA A 764 15.22 13.01 -13.43
CA ALA A 764 13.84 13.19 -13.04
C ALA A 764 13.22 11.83 -12.72
N LYS A 765 12.32 11.79 -11.74
CA LYS A 765 11.63 10.57 -11.29
C LYS A 765 10.12 10.74 -11.39
N ASN A 766 9.40 9.63 -11.57
CA ASN A 766 7.94 9.60 -11.61
C ASN A 766 7.36 10.68 -12.54
N ILE A 767 7.84 10.72 -13.78
CA ILE A 767 7.59 11.87 -14.68
C ILE A 767 6.24 11.75 -15.36
N MET A 768 5.94 10.55 -15.85
CA MET A 768 4.72 10.28 -16.62
C MET A 768 4.00 9.11 -15.97
N LEU A 769 2.70 9.31 -15.76
CA LEU A 769 1.76 8.30 -15.32
C LEU A 769 0.58 8.35 -16.30
N TRP A 770 0.40 7.27 -17.04
CA TRP A 770 -0.83 7.02 -17.77
C TRP A 770 -1.63 5.97 -17.00
N THR A 771 -2.86 6.29 -16.60
CA THR A 771 -3.77 5.35 -15.93
C THR A 771 -4.97 5.10 -16.82
N LYS A 772 -5.47 3.86 -16.81
CA LYS A 772 -6.73 3.55 -17.51
C LYS A 772 -7.95 4.13 -16.78
N ALA A 773 -7.90 4.23 -15.46
CA ALA A 773 -8.97 4.82 -14.65
C ALA A 773 -9.23 6.30 -14.99
N GLY A 774 -8.19 7.10 -15.28
CA GLY A 774 -8.36 8.51 -15.65
C GLY A 774 -8.87 9.44 -14.53
N ILE A 775 -8.97 8.97 -13.28
CA ILE A 775 -9.59 9.69 -12.16
C ILE A 775 -8.63 10.55 -11.32
N GLY A 776 -7.39 10.76 -11.76
CA GLY A 776 -6.40 11.54 -11.00
C GLY A 776 -5.84 10.87 -9.74
N ILE A 777 -6.21 9.61 -9.46
CA ILE A 777 -5.61 8.78 -8.41
C ILE A 777 -4.53 7.88 -9.04
N ASP A 778 -3.40 7.76 -8.37
CA ASP A 778 -2.37 6.78 -8.69
C ASP A 778 -2.76 5.38 -8.16
N PRO A 779 -3.00 4.37 -9.04
CA PRO A 779 -3.40 3.03 -8.62
C PRO A 779 -2.37 2.31 -7.73
N GLU A 780 -1.09 2.72 -7.76
CA GLU A 780 -0.07 2.14 -6.87
C GLU A 780 -0.28 2.45 -5.39
N LEU A 781 -1.06 3.48 -5.13
CA LEU A 781 -1.39 3.93 -3.79
C LEU A 781 -2.81 3.48 -3.39
N ALA A 782 -3.42 2.55 -4.14
CA ALA A 782 -4.75 2.01 -3.89
C ALA A 782 -4.76 0.91 -2.81
N TYR A 783 -4.33 1.27 -1.60
CA TYR A 783 -4.40 0.43 -0.42
C TYR A 783 -4.73 1.27 0.82
N ASP A 784 -5.46 0.70 1.77
CA ASP A 784 -5.78 1.33 3.06
C ASP A 784 -5.56 0.34 4.21
N GLN A 785 -4.83 0.76 5.25
CA GLN A 785 -4.53 -0.07 6.43
C GLN A 785 -4.02 -1.49 6.12
N GLY A 786 -3.30 -1.67 5.00
CA GLY A 786 -2.82 -2.97 4.53
C GLY A 786 -3.84 -3.81 3.74
N ALA A 787 -5.07 -3.31 3.55
CA ALA A 787 -6.05 -3.86 2.62
C ALA A 787 -5.76 -3.36 1.19
N GLN A 788 -5.13 -4.22 0.39
CA GLN A 788 -4.90 -3.97 -1.03
C GLN A 788 -6.22 -3.87 -1.81
N GLY A 789 -6.27 -2.99 -2.81
CA GLY A 789 -7.46 -2.80 -3.66
C GLY A 789 -8.52 -1.87 -3.06
N PHE A 790 -8.29 -1.30 -1.89
CA PHE A 790 -9.17 -0.32 -1.27
C PHE A 790 -8.41 0.98 -1.07
N GLU A 791 -8.85 2.02 -1.74
CA GLU A 791 -8.33 3.37 -1.63
C GLU A 791 -9.30 4.22 -0.80
N GLU A 792 -8.78 4.97 0.17
CA GLU A 792 -9.52 6.02 0.90
C GLU A 792 -8.63 7.26 0.97
N TRP A 793 -9.16 8.48 0.81
CA TRP A 793 -8.43 9.76 0.89
C TRP A 793 -6.99 9.83 0.30
N ASN A 794 -6.67 9.06 -0.72
CA ASN A 794 -5.38 9.04 -1.41
C ASN A 794 -5.36 10.10 -2.50
N VAL A 795 -5.44 11.33 -2.02
CA VAL A 795 -5.56 12.55 -2.83
C VAL A 795 -4.27 13.37 -2.78
N ALA A 796 -3.16 12.72 -2.41
CA ALA A 796 -1.84 13.32 -2.48
C ALA A 796 -1.51 13.65 -3.95
N PRO A 797 -0.96 14.84 -4.23
CA PRO A 797 -0.63 15.21 -5.59
C PRO A 797 0.49 14.31 -6.12
N TRP A 798 0.38 13.97 -7.41
CA TRP A 798 1.47 13.34 -8.13
C TRP A 798 2.69 14.27 -8.13
N THR A 799 3.86 13.74 -7.77
CA THR A 799 5.10 14.51 -7.75
C THR A 799 6.09 13.95 -8.75
N ALA A 800 6.74 14.84 -9.49
CA ALA A 800 7.82 14.53 -10.43
C ALA A 800 9.12 15.20 -9.97
N PRO A 801 9.88 14.60 -9.04
CA PRO A 801 11.13 15.19 -8.56
C PRO A 801 12.15 15.34 -9.70
N VAL A 802 12.70 16.53 -9.86
CA VAL A 802 13.81 16.84 -10.77
C VAL A 802 15.01 17.28 -9.94
N GLY A 803 16.21 16.81 -10.29
CA GLY A 803 17.40 17.12 -9.52
C GLY A 803 18.71 17.09 -10.31
N LEU A 804 19.72 17.70 -9.70
CA LEU A 804 21.10 17.66 -10.15
C LEU A 804 21.91 16.80 -9.18
N ARG A 805 22.84 16.02 -9.71
CA ARG A 805 23.81 15.23 -8.93
C ARG A 805 25.22 15.54 -9.41
N LEU A 806 26.13 15.75 -8.47
CA LEU A 806 27.56 15.83 -8.72
C LEU A 806 28.23 14.68 -7.97
N ASN A 807 28.94 13.82 -8.71
CA ASN A 807 29.77 12.77 -8.13
C ASN A 807 31.24 13.09 -8.39
N MET A 808 32.09 13.01 -7.36
CA MET A 808 33.53 13.19 -7.46
C MET A 808 34.25 12.09 -6.69
N SER A 809 35.34 11.58 -7.25
CA SER A 809 36.29 10.69 -6.57
C SER A 809 37.70 11.29 -6.63
N PHE A 810 38.47 11.14 -5.56
CA PHE A 810 39.80 11.71 -5.35
C PHE A 810 40.82 10.63 -5.02
#